data_AF-A0A7C4E628-F1
#
_entry.id   AF-A0A7C4E628-F1
#
_cell.length_a   1.000
_cell.length_b   1.000
_cell.length_c   1.000
_cell.angle_alpha   90.00
_cell.angle_beta   90.00
_cell.angle_gamma   90.00
#
_symmetry.space_group_name_H-M   'P 1'
#
loop_
_entity.id
_entity.type
_entity.pdbx_description
1 polymer ?
#
loop_
_entity_poly.entity_id
_entity_poly.type
_entity_poly.pdbx_seq_one_letter_code
_entity_poly.pdbx_strand_id
1 'polypeptide(L)'
;MVFGLVACGGDDGAPGPQGPQGPAGPPGPPGPPGPPGANAIILTPNTPPETFAALDLSVTVTSVTIASPPVVNFRIADRITGVPIIGFGSKVQAPGAALGSYPNLAFSLAKLVPAAGGSPSRWVNYIVTSVNTTTGAESLSRPSTDNIGTLVDNGDGTYRYTFYRDVPGMKAKVDSLTAPAGSNKADLDDLTYNPNLTHRLTIQISGNAPGTGTNTPTGATSSTYPTGIPLKKAVDVIYDFVPATGQPPAASANRKMVANANCESCHSTLGGIPGDSPESSGVGFHGGGRNNIEYCVVCHTEQRKFGRTEATYDPATRSFSGSTYVINGQAVGNVLSYVHKIHAAGIMTRTNYNYANVLFDKGGYSQDIRNCDKCHDSTGASTGGTPLPQAALWKTEANRKACSSCHDGIDFDTGQGLTLADKAAGLTVSTGFFGKAHPENATDGTCLNSSCHNPGAPGDPDLVHKPVTPPNPKNSLVVDTTAGGNSNTNSAWIASNTARLPAGAVKVEWDVKSVSLNASRNPVMVFRWVLDGVPVQFLDFATAPVNPGSQEKEMLANFMGSPSAYWVWSIPQDGIQAPVDFNASTSVYLRSAWNGTLAPTAATLTGPDSSGYYTVTRTDVVVPATARMFTGGMGYSYNVRTTLPLTQTNLTAYPVTKSTLAGLTAGMPNAWGGLIVIAPNKQLVATAGCQGTDYGCTTTGGFVARRTIVEDKRCNACHQELGTFTEDAFHAGQRNDGTTCSWCHTPNRASSGWSADSLSFVHAIHASAKRNVPYVWHAVSADDNFSKIRYPGILARCEQCHVPGSYDFANSANANAVGLGTVDQIDKRQYRLWVSGTIAAATVSTSPYVTIGQDYGANGAGTNLVTSPTATVCVSCHDSNLAVSHMRLNGGSLWAPRSTAIATQEQCFVCHASGKLADVKTVHAR
;
A
#
# COMPACT_ATOMS: atom_id res chain seq x y z
N MET A 1 -42.67 41.72 -10.13
CA MET A 1 -41.76 42.85 -10.42
C MET A 1 -40.79 42.40 -11.48
N VAL A 2 -40.88 43.08 -12.62
CA VAL A 2 -40.08 42.91 -13.83
C VAL A 2 -38.73 43.58 -13.62
N PHE A 3 -37.64 42.96 -14.11
CA PHE A 3 -36.64 43.63 -14.97
C PHE A 3 -35.85 42.54 -15.70
N GLY A 4 -36.22 42.30 -16.95
CA GLY A 4 -35.40 41.61 -17.93
C GLY A 4 -34.48 42.60 -18.62
N LEU A 5 -33.27 42.18 -18.98
CA LEU A 5 -32.44 42.84 -19.97
C LEU A 5 -32.25 41.91 -21.16
N VAL A 6 -32.70 42.44 -22.30
CA VAL A 6 -32.48 41.96 -23.67
C VAL A 6 -31.06 42.34 -24.07
N ALA A 7 -30.31 41.41 -24.66
CA ALA A 7 -29.10 41.74 -25.42
C ALA A 7 -29.28 41.26 -26.85
N CYS A 8 -29.16 42.21 -27.78
CA CYS A 8 -29.33 42.08 -29.21
C CYS A 8 -28.10 41.39 -29.85
N GLY A 9 -28.35 40.60 -30.90
CA GLY A 9 -27.30 40.13 -31.80
C GLY A 9 -26.75 41.26 -32.66
N GLY A 10 -25.42 41.26 -32.82
CA GLY A 10 -24.69 42.07 -33.79
C GLY A 10 -23.68 41.17 -34.51
N ASP A 11 -23.81 41.11 -35.83
CA ASP A 11 -22.87 40.47 -36.75
C ASP A 11 -21.64 41.38 -36.92
N ASP A 12 -20.49 40.96 -36.41
CA ASP A 12 -19.22 41.66 -36.62
C ASP A 12 -18.48 41.08 -37.82
N GLY A 13 -18.33 41.92 -38.84
CA GLY A 13 -17.72 41.60 -40.14
C GLY A 13 -16.24 41.24 -40.08
N ALA A 14 -15.77 40.63 -41.17
CA ALA A 14 -14.40 40.17 -41.35
C ALA A 14 -13.36 41.28 -41.07
N PRO A 15 -12.24 40.99 -40.37
CA PRO A 15 -11.19 41.97 -40.14
C PRO A 15 -10.55 42.44 -41.45
N GLY A 16 -10.41 43.76 -41.62
CA GLY A 16 -9.68 44.35 -42.74
C GLY A 16 -8.18 44.00 -42.73
N PRO A 17 -7.50 44.04 -43.89
CA PRO A 17 -6.09 43.68 -44.00
C PRO A 17 -5.19 44.59 -43.15
N GLN A 18 -4.20 43.96 -42.51
CA GLN A 18 -3.20 44.61 -41.67
C GLN A 18 -2.37 45.63 -42.47
N GLY A 19 -2.27 46.87 -41.97
CA GLY A 19 -1.41 47.90 -42.55
C GLY A 19 0.09 47.55 -42.45
N PRO A 20 0.94 48.10 -43.34
CA PRO A 20 2.37 47.78 -43.36
C PRO A 20 3.08 48.17 -42.06
N GLN A 21 3.95 47.28 -41.59
CA GLN A 21 4.72 47.45 -40.36
C GLN A 21 5.73 48.60 -40.50
N GLY A 22 5.75 49.51 -39.51
CA GLY A 22 6.74 50.58 -39.44
C GLY A 22 8.17 50.04 -39.23
N PRO A 23 9.21 50.81 -39.61
CA PRO A 23 10.60 50.38 -39.49
C PRO A 23 10.99 50.12 -38.03
N ALA A 24 11.79 49.06 -37.81
CA ALA A 24 12.26 48.67 -36.50
C ALA A 24 13.15 49.74 -35.86
N GLY A 25 12.92 50.04 -34.58
CA GLY A 25 13.78 50.92 -33.80
C GLY A 25 15.18 50.32 -33.57
N PRO A 26 16.19 51.16 -33.28
CA PRO A 26 17.56 50.68 -33.05
C PRO A 26 17.64 49.75 -31.82
N PRO A 27 18.51 48.71 -31.84
CA PRO A 27 18.71 47.81 -30.72
C PRO A 27 19.18 48.55 -29.45
N GLY A 28 18.59 48.22 -28.30
CA GLY A 28 19.07 48.71 -27.01
C GLY A 28 20.46 48.15 -26.64
N PRO A 29 21.21 48.84 -25.75
CA PRO A 29 22.52 48.37 -25.32
C PRO A 29 22.44 47.01 -24.62
N PRO A 30 23.45 46.12 -24.75
CA PRO A 30 23.49 44.85 -24.06
C PRO A 30 23.42 45.04 -22.54
N GLY A 31 22.55 44.27 -21.87
CA GLY A 31 22.52 44.21 -20.41
C GLY A 31 23.83 43.67 -19.82
N PRO A 32 24.13 43.97 -18.54
CA PRO A 32 25.33 43.43 -17.88
C PRO A 32 25.30 41.89 -17.87
N PRO A 33 26.46 41.22 -17.97
CA PRO A 33 26.56 39.77 -17.87
C PRO A 33 25.94 39.27 -16.55
N GLY A 34 25.09 38.25 -16.63
CA GLY A 34 24.60 37.55 -15.45
C GLY A 34 25.74 36.93 -14.64
N PRO A 35 25.53 36.60 -13.35
CA PRO A 35 26.55 35.94 -12.54
C PRO A 35 26.99 34.61 -13.19
N PRO A 36 28.26 34.19 -13.03
CA PRO A 36 28.75 32.93 -13.57
C PRO A 36 27.88 31.76 -13.07
N GLY A 37 27.44 30.89 -13.99
CA GLY A 37 26.70 29.68 -13.63
C GLY A 37 27.54 28.76 -12.73
N ALA A 38 26.88 28.04 -11.82
CA ALA A 38 27.55 27.07 -10.96
C ALA A 38 28.34 26.03 -11.79
N ASN A 39 29.53 25.65 -11.30
CA ASN A 39 30.40 24.67 -11.95
C ASN A 39 29.69 23.30 -12.09
N ALA A 40 29.91 22.61 -13.21
CA ALA A 40 29.40 21.27 -13.46
C ALA A 40 29.88 20.26 -12.39
N ILE A 41 29.07 19.23 -12.12
CA ILE A 41 29.48 18.09 -11.29
C ILE A 41 30.26 17.13 -12.19
N ILE A 42 31.53 16.90 -11.87
CA ILE A 42 32.43 16.05 -12.66
C ILE A 42 32.69 14.75 -11.92
N LEU A 43 32.28 13.64 -12.52
CA LEU A 43 32.51 12.30 -12.01
C LEU A 43 33.81 11.73 -12.57
N THR A 44 34.69 11.30 -11.68
CA THR A 44 35.97 10.64 -12.00
C THR A 44 36.14 9.41 -11.10
N PRO A 45 37.08 8.51 -11.40
CA PRO A 45 37.41 7.40 -10.49
C PRO A 45 37.86 7.84 -9.08
N ASN A 46 38.23 9.12 -8.91
CA ASN A 46 38.63 9.70 -7.61
C ASN A 46 37.50 10.48 -6.93
N THR A 47 36.32 10.60 -7.55
CA THR A 47 35.16 11.21 -6.92
C THR A 47 34.79 10.38 -5.69
N PRO A 48 34.63 10.99 -4.50
CA PRO A 48 34.24 10.25 -3.32
C PRO A 48 32.96 9.44 -3.59
N PRO A 49 32.94 8.12 -3.40
CA PRO A 49 31.81 7.28 -3.83
C PRO A 49 30.47 7.68 -3.24
N GLU A 50 30.45 8.24 -2.04
CA GLU A 50 29.25 8.78 -1.38
C GLU A 50 28.65 9.97 -2.15
N THR A 51 29.48 10.76 -2.85
CA THR A 51 29.01 11.84 -3.72
C THR A 51 28.25 11.27 -4.91
N PHE A 52 28.75 10.19 -5.52
CA PHE A 52 28.06 9.48 -6.59
C PHE A 52 26.76 8.82 -6.09
N ALA A 53 26.82 8.16 -4.93
CA ALA A 53 25.67 7.49 -4.33
C ALA A 53 24.51 8.45 -4.06
N ALA A 54 24.82 9.70 -3.70
CA ALA A 54 23.85 10.73 -3.34
C ALA A 54 23.27 11.52 -4.52
N LEU A 55 23.77 11.31 -5.75
CA LEU A 55 23.30 12.05 -6.93
C LEU A 55 21.77 11.92 -7.10
N ASP A 56 21.13 13.03 -7.44
CA ASP A 56 19.72 13.09 -7.80
C ASP A 56 19.61 13.59 -9.24
N LEU A 57 19.31 12.69 -10.17
CA LEU A 57 19.47 12.99 -11.60
C LEU A 57 18.14 13.46 -12.22
N SER A 58 18.25 14.47 -13.09
CA SER A 58 17.28 14.78 -14.13
C SER A 58 17.91 14.48 -15.49
N VAL A 59 17.20 13.72 -16.32
CA VAL A 59 17.70 13.29 -17.62
C VAL A 59 16.66 13.65 -18.67
N THR A 60 17.09 14.34 -19.73
CA THR A 60 16.22 14.77 -20.82
C THR A 60 16.74 14.22 -22.14
N VAL A 61 15.93 13.45 -22.86
CA VAL A 61 16.22 13.06 -24.24
C VAL A 61 15.95 14.27 -25.14
N THR A 62 16.96 14.68 -25.91
CA THR A 62 16.87 15.84 -26.81
C THR A 62 16.51 15.42 -28.23
N SER A 63 16.98 14.26 -28.69
CA SER A 63 16.53 13.67 -29.94
C SER A 63 16.82 12.17 -30.03
N VAL A 64 16.02 11.49 -30.84
CA VAL A 64 16.22 10.08 -31.23
C VAL A 64 16.13 9.99 -32.75
N THR A 65 17.12 9.36 -33.37
CA THR A 65 17.13 9.09 -34.80
C THR A 65 17.33 7.60 -35.00
N ILE A 66 16.32 6.93 -35.57
CA ILE A 66 16.40 5.51 -35.92
C ILE A 66 16.99 5.38 -37.32
N ALA A 67 18.31 5.49 -37.40
CA ALA A 67 19.12 5.08 -38.54
C ALA A 67 19.61 3.62 -38.32
N SER A 68 20.44 3.11 -39.23
CA SER A 68 21.15 1.84 -39.06
C SER A 68 22.63 2.13 -38.73
N PRO A 69 23.05 2.20 -37.43
CA PRO A 69 22.28 1.97 -36.19
C PRO A 69 21.62 3.23 -35.58
N PRO A 70 20.72 3.08 -34.58
CA PRO A 70 20.07 4.19 -33.89
C PRO A 70 21.04 5.13 -33.13
N VAL A 71 20.68 6.41 -33.06
CA VAL A 71 21.40 7.47 -32.33
C VAL A 71 20.44 8.20 -31.37
N VAL A 72 20.91 8.45 -30.15
CA VAL A 72 20.18 9.17 -29.10
C VAL A 72 21.04 10.31 -28.58
N ASN A 73 20.47 11.50 -28.47
CA ASN A 73 21.08 12.63 -27.77
C ASN A 73 20.29 12.90 -26.48
N PHE A 74 20.99 13.16 -25.39
CA PHE A 74 20.37 13.41 -24.09
C PHE A 74 21.26 14.28 -23.19
N ARG A 75 20.67 14.83 -22.13
CA ARG A 75 21.36 15.63 -21.12
C ARG A 75 21.16 15.03 -19.74
N ILE A 76 22.21 14.99 -18.92
CA ILE A 76 22.15 14.65 -17.49
C ILE A 76 22.49 15.91 -16.68
N ALA A 77 21.65 16.21 -15.69
CA ALA A 77 21.86 17.28 -14.73
C ALA A 77 21.41 16.86 -13.33
N ASP A 78 21.85 17.58 -12.31
CA ASP A 78 21.27 17.50 -10.98
C ASP A 78 19.83 17.99 -11.02
N ARG A 79 18.92 17.22 -10.41
CA ARG A 79 17.47 17.44 -10.49
C ARG A 79 17.03 18.74 -9.86
N ILE A 80 17.69 19.17 -8.78
CA ILE A 80 17.28 20.32 -7.99
C ILE A 80 17.92 21.60 -8.51
N THR A 81 19.22 21.54 -8.77
CA THR A 81 20.02 22.71 -9.15
C THR A 81 20.09 22.93 -10.66
N GLY A 82 19.80 21.90 -11.46
CA GLY A 82 19.95 21.94 -12.92
C GLY A 82 21.40 21.95 -13.41
N VAL A 83 22.37 21.81 -12.49
CA VAL A 83 23.80 21.79 -12.80
C VAL A 83 24.12 20.57 -13.66
N PRO A 84 24.85 20.72 -14.78
CA PRO A 84 25.21 19.58 -15.62
C PRO A 84 26.08 18.55 -14.90
N ILE A 85 25.88 17.27 -15.22
CA ILE A 85 26.69 16.16 -14.68
C ILE A 85 27.47 15.49 -15.81
N ILE A 86 28.79 15.46 -15.65
CA ILE A 86 29.78 14.95 -16.61
C ILE A 86 30.41 13.67 -16.05
N GLY A 87 30.83 12.74 -16.92
CA GLY A 87 31.65 11.58 -16.51
C GLY A 87 30.95 10.23 -16.57
N PHE A 88 29.73 10.15 -17.12
CA PHE A 88 29.06 8.86 -17.39
C PHE A 88 29.62 8.11 -18.61
N GLY A 89 30.61 8.68 -19.32
CA GLY A 89 31.28 8.05 -20.46
C GLY A 89 32.37 7.02 -20.12
N SER A 90 32.59 6.72 -18.85
CA SER A 90 33.59 5.72 -18.43
C SER A 90 33.18 4.31 -18.85
N LYS A 91 34.07 3.57 -19.53
CA LYS A 91 33.88 2.17 -19.91
C LYS A 91 34.60 1.22 -18.96
N VAL A 92 34.01 0.04 -18.78
CA VAL A 92 34.67 -1.15 -18.24
C VAL A 92 35.03 -2.07 -19.40
N GLN A 93 36.31 -2.41 -19.56
CA GLN A 93 36.78 -3.33 -20.58
C GLN A 93 37.85 -4.25 -20.00
N ALA A 94 37.52 -5.54 -19.87
CA ALA A 94 38.47 -6.53 -19.39
C ALA A 94 39.70 -6.63 -20.31
N PRO A 95 40.91 -6.88 -19.78
CA PRO A 95 42.09 -7.11 -20.60
C PRO A 95 41.83 -8.20 -21.65
N GLY A 96 42.09 -7.89 -22.93
CA GLY A 96 41.86 -8.81 -24.05
C GLY A 96 40.41 -8.91 -24.53
N ALA A 97 39.45 -8.19 -23.94
CA ALA A 97 38.10 -8.12 -24.46
C ALA A 97 38.03 -7.22 -25.71
N ALA A 98 37.30 -7.65 -26.73
CA ALA A 98 37.09 -6.88 -27.96
C ALA A 98 36.20 -5.65 -27.75
N LEU A 99 35.26 -5.72 -26.79
CA LEU A 99 34.27 -4.68 -26.55
C LEU A 99 34.25 -4.28 -25.06
N GLY A 100 34.29 -2.97 -24.81
CA GLY A 100 33.99 -2.38 -23.50
C GLY A 100 32.49 -2.11 -23.32
N SER A 101 32.04 -2.03 -22.07
CA SER A 101 30.66 -1.75 -21.72
C SER A 101 30.53 -0.56 -20.77
N TYR A 102 29.41 0.15 -20.85
CA TYR A 102 29.06 1.20 -19.91
C TYR A 102 28.40 0.57 -18.67
N PRO A 103 29.01 0.67 -17.48
CA PRO A 103 28.51 0.04 -16.26
C PRO A 103 27.32 0.78 -15.66
N ASN A 104 27.17 2.08 -15.99
CA ASN A 104 26.16 2.95 -15.42
C ASN A 104 25.04 3.35 -16.38
N LEU A 105 25.14 2.99 -17.67
CA LEU A 105 24.18 3.35 -18.70
C LEU A 105 23.74 2.10 -19.46
N ALA A 106 22.43 1.93 -19.64
CA ALA A 106 21.87 0.87 -20.47
C ALA A 106 20.65 1.38 -21.25
N PHE A 107 20.57 1.06 -22.54
CA PHE A 107 19.57 1.57 -23.46
C PHE A 107 18.68 0.45 -23.98
N SER A 108 17.39 0.69 -24.19
CA SER A 108 16.51 -0.27 -24.88
C SER A 108 15.59 0.44 -25.85
N LEU A 109 15.15 -0.27 -26.90
CA LEU A 109 14.21 0.25 -27.88
C LEU A 109 13.15 -0.81 -28.19
N ALA A 110 11.88 -0.41 -28.15
CA ALA A 110 10.74 -1.28 -28.41
C ALA A 110 9.71 -0.58 -29.32
N LYS A 111 8.94 -1.36 -30.09
CA LYS A 111 7.75 -0.89 -30.81
C LYS A 111 6.48 -1.28 -30.07
N LEU A 112 5.44 -0.46 -30.16
CA LEU A 112 4.09 -0.83 -29.76
C LEU A 112 3.35 -1.44 -30.95
N VAL A 113 3.05 -2.72 -30.86
CA VAL A 113 2.18 -3.42 -31.81
C VAL A 113 0.72 -3.09 -31.47
N PRO A 114 -0.09 -2.58 -32.42
CA PRO A 114 -1.50 -2.27 -32.19
C PRO A 114 -2.33 -3.48 -31.78
N ALA A 115 -3.48 -3.22 -31.16
CA ALA A 115 -4.48 -4.26 -30.88
C ALA A 115 -5.02 -4.86 -32.19
N ALA A 116 -5.25 -6.16 -32.20
CA ALA A 116 -5.77 -6.87 -33.37
C ALA A 116 -6.55 -8.13 -32.96
N GLY A 117 -7.67 -8.41 -33.62
CA GLY A 117 -8.47 -9.64 -33.39
C GLY A 117 -8.95 -9.83 -31.95
N GLY A 118 -9.20 -8.73 -31.23
CA GLY A 118 -9.56 -8.74 -29.80
C GLY A 118 -8.39 -8.86 -28.81
N SER A 119 -7.16 -9.11 -29.29
CA SER A 119 -5.98 -9.07 -28.44
C SER A 119 -5.55 -7.62 -28.17
N PRO A 120 -5.11 -7.29 -26.95
CA PRO A 120 -4.67 -5.94 -26.61
C PRO A 120 -3.37 -5.55 -27.34
N SER A 121 -3.10 -4.25 -27.44
CA SER A 121 -1.80 -3.74 -27.90
C SER A 121 -0.66 -4.26 -27.02
N ARG A 122 0.56 -4.36 -27.55
CA ARG A 122 1.69 -4.96 -26.81
C ARG A 122 3.04 -4.42 -27.24
N TRP A 123 3.98 -4.34 -26.30
CA TRP A 123 5.35 -3.93 -26.57
C TRP A 123 6.18 -5.11 -27.09
N VAL A 124 7.02 -4.84 -28.09
CA VAL A 124 8.01 -5.77 -28.65
C VAL A 124 9.37 -5.11 -28.63
N ASN A 125 10.32 -5.71 -27.91
CA ASN A 125 11.68 -5.24 -27.79
C ASN A 125 12.52 -5.67 -29.00
N TYR A 126 13.30 -4.75 -29.57
CA TYR A 126 14.24 -5.08 -30.64
C TYR A 126 15.56 -5.67 -30.12
N ILE A 127 15.94 -5.39 -28.88
CA ILE A 127 17.18 -5.83 -28.25
C ILE A 127 17.01 -7.25 -27.71
N VAL A 128 17.04 -8.24 -28.62
CA VAL A 128 16.87 -9.68 -28.35
C VAL A 128 18.09 -10.50 -28.77
N THR A 129 19.26 -9.87 -28.76
CA THR A 129 20.55 -10.55 -28.90
C THR A 129 21.43 -10.31 -27.68
N SER A 130 22.25 -11.28 -27.32
CA SER A 130 23.39 -11.12 -26.42
C SER A 130 24.69 -11.06 -27.21
N VAL A 131 25.67 -10.29 -26.73
CA VAL A 131 27.00 -10.16 -27.36
C VAL A 131 28.04 -10.68 -26.38
N ASN A 132 28.88 -11.61 -26.84
CA ASN A 132 30.08 -11.99 -26.11
C ASN A 132 31.11 -10.87 -26.26
N THR A 133 31.43 -10.15 -25.18
CA THR A 133 32.33 -8.98 -25.23
C THR A 133 33.78 -9.34 -25.51
N THR A 134 34.18 -10.61 -25.34
CA THR A 134 35.52 -11.09 -25.68
C THR A 134 35.68 -11.30 -27.18
N THR A 135 34.67 -11.87 -27.86
CA THR A 135 34.76 -12.23 -29.28
C THR A 135 33.96 -11.33 -30.22
N GLY A 136 33.06 -10.51 -29.69
CA GLY A 136 32.07 -9.75 -30.46
C GLY A 136 30.94 -10.60 -31.04
N ALA A 137 30.92 -11.91 -30.79
CA ALA A 137 29.93 -12.83 -31.35
C ALA A 137 28.53 -12.56 -30.77
N GLU A 138 27.53 -12.49 -31.64
CA GLU A 138 26.13 -12.32 -31.26
C GLU A 138 25.38 -13.65 -31.23
N SER A 139 24.47 -13.79 -30.28
CA SER A 139 23.53 -14.92 -30.16
C SER A 139 22.14 -14.42 -29.77
N LEU A 140 21.11 -15.22 -30.04
CA LEU A 140 19.74 -14.88 -29.66
C LEU A 140 19.55 -14.88 -28.14
N SER A 141 18.77 -13.94 -27.64
CA SER A 141 18.42 -13.81 -26.23
C SER A 141 16.97 -13.35 -26.06
N ARG A 142 16.49 -13.41 -24.82
CA ARG A 142 15.28 -12.68 -24.39
C ARG A 142 15.54 -11.16 -24.43
N PRO A 143 14.50 -10.31 -24.29
CA PRO A 143 14.65 -8.85 -24.22
C PRO A 143 15.72 -8.41 -23.22
N SER A 144 16.57 -7.49 -23.66
CA SER A 144 17.72 -6.96 -22.93
C SER A 144 17.93 -5.47 -23.24
N THR A 145 19.10 -4.98 -22.90
CA THR A 145 19.58 -3.62 -23.16
C THR A 145 20.87 -3.64 -23.99
N ASP A 146 21.18 -2.49 -24.57
CA ASP A 146 22.43 -2.17 -25.23
C ASP A 146 23.23 -1.23 -24.32
N ASN A 147 24.47 -1.61 -24.00
CA ASN A 147 25.41 -0.79 -23.22
C ASN A 147 26.85 -0.91 -23.75
N ILE A 148 27.01 -1.38 -24.98
CA ILE A 148 28.29 -1.66 -25.63
C ILE A 148 28.50 -0.81 -26.90
N GLY A 149 27.58 0.11 -27.17
CA GLY A 149 27.68 1.07 -28.25
C GLY A 149 28.77 2.12 -28.03
N THR A 150 28.60 3.26 -28.69
CA THR A 150 29.54 4.38 -28.60
C THR A 150 28.83 5.58 -27.97
N LEU A 151 29.32 6.02 -26.81
CA LEU A 151 28.90 7.25 -26.14
C LEU A 151 29.95 8.33 -26.35
N VAL A 152 29.50 9.52 -26.75
CA VAL A 152 30.26 10.77 -26.67
C VAL A 152 29.72 11.56 -25.49
N ASP A 153 30.58 11.87 -24.52
CA ASP A 153 30.34 12.86 -23.46
C ASP A 153 30.87 14.20 -23.97
N ASN A 154 30.01 15.19 -24.17
CA ASN A 154 30.38 16.48 -24.75
C ASN A 154 31.04 17.41 -23.73
N GLY A 155 31.17 17.00 -22.46
CA GLY A 155 31.82 17.80 -21.41
C GLY A 155 30.98 18.96 -20.86
N ASP A 156 29.70 19.04 -21.23
CA ASP A 156 28.73 20.03 -20.77
C ASP A 156 27.47 19.40 -20.16
N GLY A 157 27.55 18.10 -19.84
CA GLY A 157 26.45 17.26 -19.39
C GLY A 157 25.50 16.80 -20.49
N THR A 158 25.79 17.10 -21.76
CA THR A 158 25.11 16.48 -22.91
C THR A 158 25.91 15.29 -23.44
N TYR A 159 25.17 14.30 -23.95
CA TYR A 159 25.70 13.02 -24.37
C TYR A 159 25.06 12.60 -25.69
N ARG A 160 25.82 11.88 -26.51
CA ARG A 160 25.35 11.21 -27.72
C ARG A 160 25.67 9.73 -27.66
N TYR A 161 24.66 8.88 -27.66
CA TYR A 161 24.79 7.42 -27.73
C TYR A 161 24.42 6.90 -29.11
N THR A 162 25.34 6.17 -29.73
CA THR A 162 25.09 5.37 -30.95
C THR A 162 25.03 3.90 -30.54
N PHE A 163 23.91 3.25 -30.84
CA PHE A 163 23.67 1.85 -30.49
C PHE A 163 24.68 0.92 -31.17
N TYR A 164 25.04 -0.17 -30.49
CA TYR A 164 25.77 -1.27 -31.15
C TYR A 164 24.84 -2.06 -32.07
N ARG A 165 23.62 -2.35 -31.60
CA ARG A 165 22.62 -3.11 -32.36
C ARG A 165 21.89 -2.22 -33.38
N ASP A 166 21.77 -2.73 -34.59
CA ASP A 166 20.97 -2.14 -35.65
C ASP A 166 19.50 -2.56 -35.55
N VAL A 167 18.62 -1.62 -35.21
CA VAL A 167 17.18 -1.88 -35.02
C VAL A 167 16.47 -2.14 -36.35
N PRO A 168 16.57 -1.28 -37.38
CA PRO A 168 16.04 -1.58 -38.71
C PRO A 168 16.45 -2.95 -39.26
N GLY A 169 17.70 -3.36 -39.03
CA GLY A 169 18.23 -4.66 -39.46
C GLY A 169 17.94 -5.84 -38.54
N MET A 170 17.29 -5.64 -37.39
CA MET A 170 17.20 -6.65 -36.33
C MET A 170 16.46 -7.92 -36.76
N LYS A 171 15.37 -7.81 -37.53
CA LYS A 171 14.66 -8.99 -38.05
C LYS A 171 15.58 -9.87 -38.88
N ALA A 172 16.31 -9.28 -39.84
CA ALA A 172 17.23 -10.01 -40.70
C ALA A 172 18.36 -10.65 -39.87
N LYS A 173 18.86 -9.94 -38.85
CA LYS A 173 19.85 -10.47 -37.91
C LYS A 173 19.31 -11.71 -37.17
N VAL A 174 18.12 -11.64 -36.58
CA VAL A 174 17.52 -12.77 -35.87
C VAL A 174 17.23 -13.95 -36.79
N ASP A 175 16.79 -13.69 -38.02
CA ASP A 175 16.56 -14.73 -39.02
C ASP A 175 17.87 -15.46 -39.38
N SER A 176 19.00 -14.73 -39.43
CA SER A 176 20.34 -15.30 -39.74
C SER A 176 20.96 -16.14 -38.62
N LEU A 177 20.63 -15.87 -37.35
CA LEU A 177 21.24 -16.54 -36.20
C LEU A 177 20.59 -17.89 -35.91
N THR A 178 21.38 -18.89 -35.56
CA THR A 178 20.84 -20.19 -35.13
C THR A 178 20.20 -20.07 -33.75
N ALA A 179 18.97 -20.57 -33.60
CA ALA A 179 18.31 -20.62 -32.30
C ALA A 179 18.94 -21.72 -31.43
N PRO A 180 19.17 -21.46 -30.12
CA PRO A 180 19.59 -22.52 -29.20
C PRO A 180 18.58 -23.66 -29.17
N ALA A 181 19.05 -24.89 -28.91
CA ALA A 181 18.18 -26.05 -28.78
C ALA A 181 17.03 -25.78 -27.78
N GLY A 182 15.82 -26.19 -28.13
CA GLY A 182 14.62 -25.96 -27.31
C GLY A 182 14.08 -24.53 -27.31
N SER A 183 14.61 -23.63 -28.15
CA SER A 183 14.10 -22.26 -28.31
C SER A 183 13.35 -22.08 -29.63
N ASN A 184 12.26 -21.32 -29.61
CA ASN A 184 11.49 -21.00 -30.81
C ASN A 184 11.63 -19.51 -31.15
N LYS A 185 12.14 -19.18 -32.35
CA LYS A 185 12.28 -17.77 -32.79
C LYS A 185 10.95 -17.02 -32.82
N ALA A 186 9.83 -17.72 -33.05
CA ALA A 186 8.50 -17.10 -33.03
C ALA A 186 8.14 -16.48 -31.67
N ASP A 187 8.74 -16.97 -30.57
CA ASP A 187 8.55 -16.35 -29.26
C ASP A 187 9.16 -14.94 -29.20
N LEU A 188 10.16 -14.62 -30.01
CA LEU A 188 10.75 -13.27 -30.09
C LEU A 188 9.85 -12.27 -30.83
N ASP A 189 8.69 -12.71 -31.30
CA ASP A 189 7.67 -11.89 -31.96
C ASP A 189 8.15 -11.31 -33.31
N ASP A 190 7.29 -10.53 -33.96
CA ASP A 190 7.66 -9.84 -35.19
C ASP A 190 8.57 -8.63 -34.89
N LEU A 191 9.83 -8.74 -35.32
CA LEU A 191 10.86 -7.69 -35.17
C LEU A 191 10.94 -6.76 -36.40
N THR A 192 10.00 -6.83 -37.34
CA THR A 192 9.98 -5.93 -38.51
C THR A 192 9.87 -4.48 -38.05
N TYR A 193 10.84 -3.66 -38.44
CA TYR A 193 10.83 -2.23 -38.15
C TYR A 193 9.72 -1.52 -38.94
N ASN A 194 8.94 -0.70 -38.26
CA ASN A 194 7.89 0.12 -38.88
C ASN A 194 7.94 1.55 -38.30
N PRO A 195 8.40 2.55 -39.06
CA PRO A 195 8.60 3.91 -38.56
C PRO A 195 7.30 4.64 -38.22
N ASN A 196 6.13 4.13 -38.65
CA ASN A 196 4.83 4.75 -38.39
C ASN A 196 4.20 4.27 -37.07
N LEU A 197 4.78 3.25 -36.42
CA LEU A 197 4.33 2.81 -35.11
C LEU A 197 5.02 3.59 -34.00
N THR A 198 4.33 3.70 -32.87
CA THR A 198 4.93 4.22 -31.63
C THR A 198 6.13 3.37 -31.22
N HIS A 199 7.24 4.04 -30.92
CA HIS A 199 8.45 3.47 -30.36
C HIS A 199 8.72 4.05 -28.97
N ARG A 200 9.27 3.21 -28.08
CA ARG A 200 9.74 3.61 -26.76
C ARG A 200 11.24 3.40 -26.68
N LEU A 201 11.98 4.49 -26.47
CA LEU A 201 13.34 4.47 -25.99
C LEU A 201 13.32 4.46 -24.46
N THR A 202 14.16 3.61 -23.87
CA THR A 202 14.48 3.68 -22.46
C THR A 202 15.97 3.87 -22.21
N ILE A 203 16.31 4.66 -21.18
CA ILE A 203 17.67 4.81 -20.67
C ILE A 203 17.65 4.50 -19.17
N GLN A 204 18.36 3.47 -18.76
CA GLN A 204 18.60 3.18 -17.35
C GLN A 204 19.92 3.82 -16.93
N ILE A 205 19.88 4.69 -15.93
CA ILE A 205 21.07 5.20 -15.23
C ILE A 205 21.11 4.59 -13.84
N SER A 206 22.06 3.68 -13.61
CA SER A 206 22.16 2.92 -12.36
C SER A 206 23.60 2.43 -12.13
N GLY A 207 23.81 1.43 -11.28
CA GLY A 207 25.12 0.80 -11.07
C GLY A 207 25.99 1.48 -10.00
N ASN A 208 27.22 1.00 -9.87
CA ASN A 208 28.16 1.42 -8.83
C ASN A 208 28.94 2.66 -9.21
N ALA A 209 29.44 3.41 -8.23
CA ALA A 209 30.33 4.54 -8.43
C ALA A 209 31.61 4.11 -9.19
N PRO A 210 32.13 4.94 -10.11
CA PRO A 210 33.43 4.71 -10.74
C PRO A 210 34.51 4.47 -9.68
N GLY A 211 35.37 3.47 -9.90
CA GLY A 211 36.43 3.09 -8.97
C GLY A 211 36.00 2.17 -7.82
N THR A 212 34.73 1.74 -7.76
CA THR A 212 34.22 0.84 -6.70
C THR A 212 33.76 -0.51 -7.24
N GLY A 213 33.90 -1.57 -6.45
CA GLY A 213 33.59 -2.93 -6.89
C GLY A 213 34.30 -3.26 -8.20
N THR A 214 33.56 -3.78 -9.18
CA THR A 214 34.06 -4.06 -10.53
C THR A 214 33.87 -2.90 -11.52
N ASN A 215 33.35 -1.75 -11.08
CA ASN A 215 33.29 -0.55 -11.92
C ASN A 215 34.66 0.13 -11.98
N THR A 216 35.62 -0.55 -12.60
CA THR A 216 36.98 -0.09 -12.81
C THR A 216 37.31 -0.20 -14.31
N PRO A 217 38.29 0.53 -14.84
CA PRO A 217 38.60 0.49 -16.27
C PRO A 217 38.82 -0.92 -16.83
N THR A 218 39.38 -1.83 -16.02
CA THR A 218 39.69 -3.23 -16.39
C THR A 218 38.63 -4.23 -15.93
N GLY A 219 37.61 -3.81 -15.20
CA GLY A 219 36.62 -4.70 -14.58
C GLY A 219 37.14 -5.52 -13.39
N ALA A 220 38.40 -5.35 -13.01
CA ALA A 220 38.96 -5.94 -11.80
C ALA A 220 38.34 -5.28 -10.55
N THR A 221 38.17 -6.05 -9.48
CA THR A 221 37.66 -5.52 -8.21
C THR A 221 38.62 -4.46 -7.66
N SER A 222 38.08 -3.29 -7.30
CA SER A 222 38.83 -2.19 -6.68
C SER A 222 39.51 -2.62 -5.38
N SER A 223 40.77 -2.25 -5.20
CA SER A 223 41.52 -2.48 -3.97
C SER A 223 41.14 -1.51 -2.86
N THR A 224 40.72 -0.29 -3.20
CA THR A 224 40.32 0.75 -2.23
C THR A 224 38.88 0.55 -1.76
N TYR A 225 37.98 0.20 -2.69
CA TYR A 225 36.56 -0.03 -2.40
C TYR A 225 36.11 -1.37 -2.99
N PRO A 226 36.44 -2.51 -2.36
CA PRO A 226 36.12 -3.83 -2.90
C PRO A 226 34.61 -4.10 -3.05
N THR A 227 33.81 -3.44 -2.20
CA THR A 227 32.34 -3.46 -2.31
C THR A 227 31.89 -2.29 -3.19
N GLY A 228 31.07 -2.59 -4.20
CA GLY A 228 30.49 -1.57 -5.07
C GLY A 228 29.54 -0.64 -4.30
N ILE A 229 29.64 0.66 -4.55
CA ILE A 229 28.80 1.67 -3.90
C ILE A 229 27.76 2.15 -4.93
N PRO A 230 26.49 1.74 -4.84
CA PRO A 230 25.51 2.00 -5.89
C PRO A 230 24.96 3.43 -5.86
N LEU A 231 24.55 3.94 -7.03
CA LEU A 231 23.70 5.11 -7.16
C LEU A 231 22.37 4.85 -6.45
N LYS A 232 22.06 5.58 -5.37
CA LYS A 232 20.86 5.30 -4.55
C LYS A 232 19.57 5.76 -5.20
N LYS A 233 19.63 6.75 -6.10
CA LYS A 233 18.49 7.24 -6.88
C LYS A 233 18.69 6.91 -8.35
N ALA A 234 18.65 5.61 -8.68
CA ALA A 234 18.67 5.17 -10.07
C ALA A 234 17.53 5.86 -10.87
N VAL A 235 17.71 6.05 -12.17
CA VAL A 235 16.74 6.72 -13.03
C VAL A 235 16.47 5.90 -14.28
N ASP A 236 15.20 5.55 -14.48
CA ASP A 236 14.70 5.03 -15.75
C ASP A 236 14.04 6.16 -16.56
N VAL A 237 14.66 6.53 -17.66
CA VAL A 237 14.17 7.54 -18.61
C VAL A 237 13.29 6.86 -19.64
N ILE A 238 12.13 7.46 -19.93
CA ILE A 238 11.17 6.99 -20.93
C ILE A 238 10.97 8.06 -21.98
N TYR A 239 11.10 7.68 -23.24
CA TYR A 239 10.83 8.57 -24.37
C TYR A 239 10.04 7.84 -25.44
N ASP A 240 8.76 8.21 -25.56
CA ASP A 240 7.83 7.67 -26.57
C ASP A 240 7.74 8.62 -27.77
N PHE A 241 7.86 8.07 -28.97
CA PHE A 241 7.84 8.85 -30.22
C PHE A 241 7.40 8.00 -31.41
N VAL A 242 7.01 8.64 -32.50
CA VAL A 242 6.79 8.00 -33.80
C VAL A 242 7.98 8.31 -34.71
N PRO A 243 8.85 7.34 -35.07
CA PRO A 243 10.07 7.62 -35.83
C PRO A 243 9.87 8.38 -37.14
N ALA A 244 8.78 8.12 -37.87
CA ALA A 244 8.48 8.77 -39.14
C ALA A 244 8.25 10.28 -39.02
N THR A 245 7.78 10.76 -37.85
CA THR A 245 7.42 12.17 -37.63
C THR A 245 8.29 12.86 -36.58
N GLY A 246 8.99 12.08 -35.74
CA GLY A 246 9.71 12.56 -34.57
C GLY A 246 8.79 13.07 -33.44
N GLN A 247 7.47 12.97 -33.60
CA GLN A 247 6.49 13.52 -32.66
C GLN A 247 6.11 12.51 -31.56
N PRO A 248 5.62 12.98 -30.41
CA PRO A 248 4.98 12.11 -29.41
C PRO A 248 3.82 11.31 -30.03
N PRO A 249 3.57 10.07 -29.58
CA PRO A 249 2.46 9.27 -30.08
C PRO A 249 1.11 9.87 -29.67
N ALA A 250 0.07 9.56 -30.45
CA ALA A 250 -1.30 9.84 -30.05
C ALA A 250 -1.65 9.12 -28.74
N ALA A 251 -2.57 9.71 -27.96
CA ALA A 251 -2.97 9.17 -26.66
C ALA A 251 -3.52 7.73 -26.73
N SER A 252 -4.19 7.37 -27.84
CA SER A 252 -4.69 6.01 -28.09
C SER A 252 -3.59 4.99 -28.42
N ALA A 253 -2.38 5.45 -28.72
CA ALA A 253 -1.27 4.64 -29.22
C ALA A 253 -0.01 4.71 -28.32
N ASN A 254 -0.15 5.03 -27.03
CA ASN A 254 0.98 5.17 -26.10
C ASN A 254 1.09 4.05 -25.02
N ARG A 255 0.03 3.24 -24.85
CA ARG A 255 -0.12 2.18 -23.85
C ARG A 255 0.19 2.63 -22.41
N LYS A 256 -0.29 3.81 -22.01
CA LYS A 256 -0.15 4.34 -20.63
C LYS A 256 -1.36 3.98 -19.77
N MET A 257 -1.28 2.83 -19.09
CA MET A 257 -2.38 2.28 -18.30
C MET A 257 -2.27 2.52 -16.79
N VAL A 258 -1.05 2.66 -16.26
CA VAL A 258 -0.77 2.85 -14.82
C VAL A 258 0.41 3.81 -14.68
N ALA A 259 0.46 4.58 -13.59
CA ALA A 259 1.58 5.44 -13.26
C ALA A 259 2.41 4.83 -12.11
N ASN A 260 3.69 5.21 -12.03
CA ASN A 260 4.56 4.86 -10.91
C ASN A 260 3.94 5.18 -9.55
N ALA A 261 3.29 6.34 -9.43
CA ALA A 261 2.65 6.80 -8.21
C ALA A 261 1.54 5.85 -7.71
N ASN A 262 0.88 5.11 -8.61
CA ASN A 262 -0.07 4.07 -8.21
C ASN A 262 0.62 2.99 -7.37
N CYS A 263 1.81 2.55 -7.79
CA CYS A 263 2.61 1.54 -7.10
C CYS A 263 3.30 2.10 -5.84
N GLU A 264 3.87 3.30 -5.95
CA GLU A 264 4.66 3.94 -4.89
C GLU A 264 3.83 4.34 -3.66
N SER A 265 2.51 4.44 -3.82
CA SER A 265 1.60 4.59 -2.69
C SER A 265 1.74 3.48 -1.64
N CYS A 266 2.13 2.26 -2.05
CA CYS A 266 2.45 1.14 -1.15
C CYS A 266 3.96 0.84 -1.07
N HIS A 267 4.66 0.94 -2.20
CA HIS A 267 6.06 0.53 -2.32
C HIS A 267 7.07 1.59 -1.87
N SER A 268 6.62 2.83 -1.63
CA SER A 268 7.44 4.02 -1.35
C SER A 268 8.32 4.46 -2.52
N THR A 269 9.13 3.54 -3.06
CA THR A 269 9.94 3.68 -4.27
C THR A 269 9.82 2.36 -5.03
N LEU A 270 9.22 2.38 -6.23
CA LEU A 270 9.14 1.17 -7.05
C LEU A 270 10.56 0.71 -7.40
N GLY A 271 10.86 -0.58 -7.26
CA GLY A 271 12.23 -1.08 -7.41
C GLY A 271 13.09 -1.00 -6.14
N GLY A 272 12.65 -0.33 -5.08
CA GLY A 272 13.40 -0.21 -3.83
C GLY A 272 14.64 0.68 -3.96
N ILE A 273 15.55 0.58 -3.00
CA ILE A 273 16.81 1.35 -2.99
C ILE A 273 17.98 0.44 -3.39
N PRO A 274 18.78 0.82 -4.40
CA PRO A 274 20.00 0.10 -4.76
C PRO A 274 20.94 -0.17 -3.58
N GLY A 275 21.33 -1.44 -3.42
CA GLY A 275 22.22 -1.89 -2.35
C GLY A 275 21.57 -2.09 -0.98
N ASP A 276 20.25 -1.95 -0.88
CA ASP A 276 19.51 -2.35 0.34
C ASP A 276 19.28 -3.87 0.39
N SER A 277 18.97 -4.36 1.59
CA SER A 277 18.57 -5.76 1.80
C SER A 277 17.09 -5.99 1.47
N PRO A 278 16.68 -7.21 1.06
CA PRO A 278 15.27 -7.54 0.82
C PRO A 278 14.35 -7.31 2.03
N GLU A 279 14.89 -7.43 3.25
CA GLU A 279 14.15 -7.19 4.50
C GLU A 279 13.89 -5.69 4.73
N SER A 280 14.72 -4.83 4.14
CA SER A 280 14.63 -3.37 4.28
C SER A 280 13.84 -2.75 3.11
N SER A 281 13.98 -3.32 1.92
CA SER A 281 13.34 -2.91 0.68
C SER A 281 12.71 -4.13 -0.02
N GLY A 282 11.43 -4.40 0.28
CA GLY A 282 10.73 -5.62 -0.18
C GLY A 282 10.58 -5.77 -1.70
N VAL A 283 10.81 -4.68 -2.47
CA VAL A 283 10.68 -4.64 -3.94
C VAL A 283 11.97 -4.31 -4.67
N GLY A 284 13.12 -4.78 -4.18
CA GLY A 284 14.45 -4.63 -4.80
C GLY A 284 14.62 -5.25 -6.20
N PHE A 285 13.81 -4.87 -7.19
CA PHE A 285 13.84 -5.45 -8.53
C PHE A 285 15.19 -5.20 -9.20
N HIS A 286 15.84 -6.27 -9.67
CA HIS A 286 17.12 -6.18 -10.36
C HIS A 286 18.19 -5.38 -9.58
N GLY A 287 18.25 -5.56 -8.26
CA GLY A 287 19.20 -4.86 -7.39
C GLY A 287 18.87 -3.39 -7.15
N GLY A 288 17.63 -2.98 -7.42
CA GLY A 288 17.11 -1.63 -7.23
C GLY A 288 17.37 -0.66 -8.37
N GLY A 289 18.05 -1.10 -9.43
CA GLY A 289 18.41 -0.24 -10.55
C GLY A 289 17.26 0.10 -11.50
N ARG A 290 16.09 -0.55 -11.38
CA ARG A 290 14.93 -0.37 -12.26
C ARG A 290 13.71 0.01 -11.43
N ASN A 291 13.17 1.19 -11.70
CA ASN A 291 12.16 1.81 -10.86
C ASN A 291 10.98 2.39 -11.62
N ASN A 292 10.89 2.27 -12.94
CA ASN A 292 9.75 2.79 -13.70
C ASN A 292 8.93 1.67 -14.37
N ILE A 293 7.62 1.69 -14.19
CA ILE A 293 6.72 0.68 -14.80
C ILE A 293 6.78 0.72 -16.33
N GLU A 294 6.94 1.91 -16.92
CA GLU A 294 7.09 2.09 -18.36
C GLU A 294 8.43 1.55 -18.90
N TYR A 295 9.44 1.40 -18.03
CA TYR A 295 10.68 0.69 -18.33
C TYR A 295 10.46 -0.82 -18.26
N CYS A 296 9.75 -1.31 -17.23
CA CYS A 296 9.48 -2.74 -17.07
C CYS A 296 8.82 -3.36 -18.31
N VAL A 297 7.86 -2.65 -18.91
CA VAL A 297 7.06 -3.19 -20.03
C VAL A 297 7.87 -3.44 -21.31
N VAL A 298 9.05 -2.81 -21.47
CA VAL A 298 9.88 -3.08 -22.65
C VAL A 298 10.65 -4.39 -22.53
N CYS A 299 10.88 -4.90 -21.31
CA CYS A 299 11.56 -6.18 -21.10
C CYS A 299 10.61 -7.31 -20.67
N HIS A 300 9.53 -6.99 -19.95
CA HIS A 300 8.53 -7.95 -19.47
C HIS A 300 7.41 -8.15 -20.50
N THR A 301 7.78 -8.69 -21.67
CA THR A 301 6.91 -8.97 -22.82
C THR A 301 6.70 -10.49 -23.01
N GLU A 302 5.90 -10.89 -24.01
CA GLU A 302 5.76 -12.32 -24.40
C GLU A 302 7.08 -12.93 -24.87
N GLN A 303 8.05 -12.12 -25.29
CA GLN A 303 9.37 -12.57 -25.71
C GLN A 303 10.16 -13.26 -24.58
N ARG A 304 9.68 -13.17 -23.34
CA ARG A 304 10.21 -13.92 -22.20
C ARG A 304 10.02 -15.44 -22.31
N LYS A 305 9.15 -15.94 -23.22
CA LYS A 305 9.03 -17.37 -23.53
C LYS A 305 10.27 -17.95 -24.22
N PHE A 306 11.04 -17.12 -24.92
CA PHE A 306 12.18 -17.61 -25.70
C PHE A 306 13.16 -18.40 -24.82
N GLY A 307 13.39 -19.66 -25.20
CA GLY A 307 14.24 -20.61 -24.47
C GLY A 307 13.66 -21.11 -23.15
N ARG A 308 12.33 -21.04 -22.98
CA ARG A 308 11.60 -21.56 -21.82
C ARG A 308 10.61 -22.62 -22.27
N THR A 309 10.36 -23.58 -21.39
CA THR A 309 9.38 -24.65 -21.60
C THR A 309 8.11 -24.36 -20.81
N GLU A 310 7.01 -24.97 -21.25
CA GLU A 310 5.76 -25.02 -20.52
C GLU A 310 5.99 -25.61 -19.11
N ALA A 311 5.30 -25.06 -18.11
CA ALA A 311 5.43 -25.52 -16.74
C ALA A 311 4.80 -26.91 -16.57
N THR A 312 5.47 -27.79 -15.83
CA THR A 312 4.86 -29.06 -15.43
C THR A 312 3.79 -28.81 -14.38
N TYR A 313 2.56 -29.19 -14.67
CA TYR A 313 1.38 -28.99 -13.83
C TYR A 313 0.70 -30.32 -13.53
N ASP A 314 0.44 -30.58 -12.25
CA ASP A 314 -0.40 -31.70 -11.83
C ASP A 314 -1.83 -31.22 -11.59
N PRO A 315 -2.82 -31.62 -12.43
CA PRO A 315 -4.20 -31.19 -12.27
C PRO A 315 -4.90 -31.78 -11.04
N ALA A 316 -4.43 -32.91 -10.50
CA ALA A 316 -5.02 -33.55 -9.32
C ALA A 316 -4.67 -32.77 -8.04
N THR A 317 -3.41 -32.38 -7.90
CA THR A 317 -2.94 -31.57 -6.75
C THR A 317 -2.98 -30.07 -7.00
N ARG A 318 -3.21 -29.66 -8.25
CA ARG A 318 -3.20 -28.27 -8.75
C ARG A 318 -1.91 -27.52 -8.43
N SER A 319 -0.80 -28.27 -8.45
CA SER A 319 0.52 -27.77 -8.13
C SER A 319 1.39 -27.76 -9.37
N PHE A 320 2.22 -26.73 -9.51
CA PHE A 320 3.34 -26.77 -10.44
C PHE A 320 4.53 -27.54 -9.84
N SER A 321 5.39 -28.04 -10.70
CA SER A 321 6.72 -28.54 -10.35
C SER A 321 7.78 -27.89 -11.23
N GLY A 322 8.92 -27.51 -10.63
CA GLY A 322 9.98 -26.80 -11.33
C GLY A 322 9.65 -25.32 -11.58
N SER A 323 10.11 -24.79 -12.72
CA SER A 323 9.96 -23.37 -13.05
C SER A 323 8.66 -23.06 -13.78
N THR A 324 8.02 -21.95 -13.44
CA THR A 324 6.77 -21.45 -14.05
C THR A 324 7.01 -20.24 -14.94
N TYR A 325 7.94 -20.33 -15.90
CA TYR A 325 8.21 -19.22 -16.82
C TYR A 325 7.13 -19.08 -17.91
N VAL A 326 6.52 -20.20 -18.31
CA VAL A 326 5.45 -20.28 -19.29
C VAL A 326 4.31 -21.10 -18.68
N ILE A 327 3.09 -20.57 -18.75
CA ILE A 327 1.85 -21.26 -18.34
C ILE A 327 0.82 -21.07 -19.45
N ASN A 328 0.23 -22.16 -19.93
CA ASN A 328 -0.76 -22.19 -21.01
C ASN A 328 -0.26 -21.43 -22.26
N GLY A 329 1.00 -21.63 -22.65
CA GLY A 329 1.62 -20.97 -23.80
C GLY A 329 1.89 -19.47 -23.63
N GLN A 330 1.68 -18.91 -22.43
CA GLN A 330 1.85 -17.49 -22.14
C GLN A 330 3.06 -17.22 -21.25
N ALA A 331 3.76 -16.10 -21.50
CA ALA A 331 4.86 -15.69 -20.64
C ALA A 331 4.34 -15.23 -19.28
N VAL A 332 4.65 -15.96 -18.21
CA VAL A 332 4.26 -15.56 -16.86
C VAL A 332 4.96 -14.28 -16.44
N GLY A 333 6.18 -14.07 -16.95
CA GLY A 333 6.98 -12.87 -16.77
C GLY A 333 6.54 -11.65 -17.58
N ASN A 334 5.46 -11.74 -18.36
CA ASN A 334 4.85 -10.57 -18.98
C ASN A 334 4.29 -9.63 -17.90
N VAL A 335 4.44 -8.31 -18.03
CA VAL A 335 4.02 -7.36 -16.99
C VAL A 335 2.55 -7.52 -16.57
N LEU A 336 1.64 -7.84 -17.51
CA LEU A 336 0.21 -8.04 -17.22
C LEU A 336 0.00 -9.25 -16.28
N SER A 337 0.62 -10.38 -16.61
CA SER A 337 0.52 -11.59 -15.80
C SER A 337 1.28 -11.45 -14.48
N TYR A 338 2.51 -10.96 -14.55
CA TYR A 338 3.44 -10.91 -13.44
C TYR A 338 2.93 -10.04 -12.29
N VAL A 339 2.49 -8.81 -12.60
CA VAL A 339 2.01 -7.87 -11.57
C VAL A 339 0.75 -8.40 -10.91
N HIS A 340 -0.25 -8.85 -11.67
CA HIS A 340 -1.47 -9.39 -11.08
C HIS A 340 -1.21 -10.66 -10.25
N LYS A 341 -0.41 -11.62 -10.74
CA LYS A 341 -0.14 -12.87 -9.99
C LYS A 341 0.53 -12.63 -8.64
N ILE A 342 1.47 -11.67 -8.56
CA ILE A 342 2.12 -11.31 -7.29
C ILE A 342 1.10 -10.78 -6.28
N HIS A 343 0.13 -9.97 -6.73
CA HIS A 343 -0.86 -9.34 -5.85
C HIS A 343 -2.12 -10.20 -5.63
N ALA A 344 -2.37 -11.21 -6.46
CA ALA A 344 -3.46 -12.18 -6.28
C ALA A 344 -3.08 -13.33 -5.32
N ALA A 345 -1.89 -13.28 -4.72
CA ALA A 345 -1.42 -14.26 -3.75
C ALA A 345 -2.44 -14.50 -2.62
N GLY A 346 -2.56 -15.75 -2.16
CA GLY A 346 -3.53 -16.16 -1.13
C GLY A 346 -4.87 -16.64 -1.71
N ILE A 347 -5.41 -16.00 -2.75
CA ILE A 347 -6.69 -16.40 -3.35
C ILE A 347 -6.54 -17.35 -4.54
N MET A 348 -5.37 -17.39 -5.19
CA MET A 348 -5.09 -18.22 -6.37
C MET A 348 -5.43 -19.70 -6.15
N THR A 349 -5.94 -20.37 -7.19
CA THR A 349 -6.34 -21.79 -7.14
C THR A 349 -5.17 -22.76 -7.31
N ARG A 350 -4.12 -22.37 -8.05
CA ARG A 350 -2.92 -23.19 -8.25
C ARG A 350 -1.83 -22.81 -7.24
N THR A 351 -0.94 -23.75 -6.95
CA THR A 351 0.13 -23.57 -5.95
C THR A 351 1.52 -23.86 -6.53
N ASN A 352 2.56 -23.52 -5.77
CA ASN A 352 3.97 -23.74 -6.09
C ASN A 352 4.44 -23.00 -7.36
N TYR A 353 4.02 -21.75 -7.51
CA TYR A 353 4.58 -20.89 -8.54
C TYR A 353 6.06 -20.64 -8.27
N ASN A 354 6.89 -20.71 -9.30
CA ASN A 354 8.31 -20.40 -9.19
C ASN A 354 8.81 -19.70 -10.46
N TYR A 355 8.77 -18.37 -10.43
CA TYR A 355 9.39 -17.54 -11.46
C TYR A 355 10.71 -16.98 -10.93
N ALA A 356 11.82 -17.66 -11.22
CA ALA A 356 13.15 -17.25 -10.74
C ALA A 356 13.19 -17.00 -9.21
N ASN A 357 12.63 -17.93 -8.42
CA ASN A 357 12.46 -17.86 -6.97
C ASN A 357 11.49 -16.78 -6.46
N VAL A 358 10.72 -16.15 -7.35
CA VAL A 358 9.55 -15.37 -6.97
C VAL A 358 8.35 -16.30 -6.90
N LEU A 359 7.86 -16.54 -5.68
CA LEU A 359 6.80 -17.50 -5.37
C LEU A 359 5.46 -16.76 -5.28
N PHE A 360 4.72 -16.66 -6.39
CA PHE A 360 3.51 -15.84 -6.47
C PHE A 360 2.40 -16.29 -5.50
N ASP A 361 2.31 -17.58 -5.17
CA ASP A 361 1.33 -18.10 -4.23
C ASP A 361 1.70 -17.86 -2.75
N LYS A 362 2.86 -17.26 -2.46
CA LYS A 362 3.36 -16.98 -1.10
C LYS A 362 3.37 -15.50 -0.73
N GLY A 363 2.94 -14.62 -1.64
CA GLY A 363 2.78 -13.19 -1.37
C GLY A 363 1.51 -12.88 -0.54
N GLY A 364 1.23 -11.60 -0.38
CA GLY A 364 -0.04 -11.10 0.16
C GLY A 364 -0.34 -9.70 -0.37
N TYR A 365 -1.61 -9.31 -0.34
CA TYR A 365 -2.06 -7.98 -0.74
C TYR A 365 -2.86 -7.32 0.38
N SER A 366 -2.63 -6.03 0.58
CA SER A 366 -3.15 -5.27 1.72
C SER A 366 -4.55 -4.69 1.48
N GLN A 367 -5.23 -5.09 0.41
CA GLN A 367 -6.56 -4.63 0.01
C GLN A 367 -7.36 -5.78 -0.59
N ASP A 368 -8.66 -5.56 -0.81
CA ASP A 368 -9.42 -6.39 -1.73
C ASP A 368 -8.84 -6.24 -3.15
N ILE A 369 -8.41 -7.35 -3.75
CA ILE A 369 -7.81 -7.37 -5.10
C ILE A 369 -8.76 -6.83 -6.18
N ARG A 370 -10.06 -6.82 -5.92
CA ARG A 370 -11.09 -6.24 -6.81
C ARG A 370 -11.04 -4.71 -6.83
N ASN A 371 -10.24 -4.07 -5.96
CA ASN A 371 -10.03 -2.63 -6.00
C ASN A 371 -9.13 -2.19 -7.17
N CYS A 372 -9.55 -2.47 -8.40
CA CYS A 372 -8.76 -2.26 -9.61
C CYS A 372 -8.25 -0.82 -9.77
N ASP A 373 -9.06 0.17 -9.39
CA ASP A 373 -8.75 1.60 -9.49
C ASP A 373 -7.56 2.03 -8.61
N LYS A 374 -7.14 1.18 -7.65
CA LYS A 374 -5.90 1.40 -6.89
C LYS A 374 -4.68 1.50 -7.81
N CYS A 375 -4.62 0.61 -8.80
CA CYS A 375 -3.55 0.57 -9.79
C CYS A 375 -3.98 1.25 -11.09
N HIS A 376 -5.22 1.03 -11.52
CA HIS A 376 -5.79 1.52 -12.77
C HIS A 376 -6.59 2.80 -12.56
N ASP A 377 -5.92 3.86 -12.14
CA ASP A 377 -6.56 5.13 -11.81
C ASP A 377 -6.99 5.90 -13.07
N SER A 378 -8.29 5.80 -13.37
CA SER A 378 -8.93 6.54 -14.46
C SER A 378 -9.29 7.99 -14.10
N THR A 379 -9.21 8.37 -12.82
CA THR A 379 -9.53 9.72 -12.33
C THR A 379 -8.33 10.67 -12.40
N GLY A 380 -7.11 10.12 -12.43
CA GLY A 380 -5.86 10.88 -12.38
C GLY A 380 -5.48 11.35 -10.98
N ALA A 381 -6.10 10.83 -9.92
CA ALA A 381 -5.73 11.11 -8.53
C ALA A 381 -4.24 10.81 -8.24
N SER A 382 -3.66 9.75 -8.85
CA SER A 382 -2.25 9.37 -8.70
C SER A 382 -1.29 10.29 -9.46
N THR A 383 -1.78 11.10 -10.39
CA THR A 383 -1.01 11.94 -11.30
C THR A 383 -1.35 13.43 -11.14
N GLY A 384 -1.81 13.83 -9.96
CA GLY A 384 -2.12 15.24 -9.66
C GLY A 384 -3.33 15.79 -10.43
N GLY A 385 -4.28 14.92 -10.77
CA GLY A 385 -5.51 15.26 -11.49
C GLY A 385 -5.44 15.09 -13.00
N THR A 386 -4.38 14.47 -13.56
CA THR A 386 -4.24 14.25 -15.01
C THR A 386 -4.54 12.79 -15.36
N PRO A 387 -5.74 12.45 -15.87
CA PRO A 387 -6.09 11.07 -16.20
C PRO A 387 -5.09 10.42 -17.17
N LEU A 388 -4.73 9.17 -16.90
CA LEU A 388 -3.95 8.38 -17.85
C LEU A 388 -4.86 7.96 -19.01
N PRO A 389 -4.44 8.16 -20.28
CA PRO A 389 -5.30 7.94 -21.45
C PRO A 389 -5.93 6.54 -21.56
N GLN A 390 -5.28 5.52 -20.98
CA GLN A 390 -5.66 4.13 -21.14
C GLN A 390 -5.84 3.41 -19.80
N ALA A 391 -6.01 4.15 -18.70
CA ALA A 391 -6.26 3.55 -17.39
C ALA A 391 -7.54 2.72 -17.36
N ALA A 392 -8.59 3.10 -18.11
CA ALA A 392 -9.87 2.40 -18.10
C ALA A 392 -9.91 1.09 -18.94
N LEU A 393 -8.85 0.75 -19.68
CA LEU A 393 -8.88 -0.42 -20.58
C LEU A 393 -9.07 -1.75 -19.84
N TRP A 394 -8.81 -1.82 -18.53
CA TRP A 394 -9.13 -3.02 -17.75
C TRP A 394 -10.63 -3.35 -17.74
N LYS A 395 -11.49 -2.34 -17.95
CA LYS A 395 -12.96 -2.49 -18.03
C LYS A 395 -13.41 -2.88 -19.43
N THR A 396 -12.72 -2.39 -20.47
CA THR A 396 -13.21 -2.39 -21.85
C THR A 396 -12.39 -3.25 -22.81
N GLU A 397 -11.26 -3.83 -22.39
CA GLU A 397 -10.40 -4.71 -23.19
C GLU A 397 -10.15 -6.06 -22.48
N ALA A 398 -11.23 -6.77 -22.16
CA ALA A 398 -11.16 -8.09 -21.54
C ALA A 398 -10.40 -9.07 -22.46
N ASN A 399 -9.38 -9.75 -21.91
CA ASN A 399 -8.53 -10.68 -22.63
C ASN A 399 -8.04 -11.80 -21.69
N ARG A 400 -7.80 -12.99 -22.23
CA ARG A 400 -7.48 -14.18 -21.41
C ARG A 400 -6.19 -14.02 -20.63
N LYS A 401 -5.21 -13.28 -21.15
CA LYS A 401 -3.92 -13.04 -20.48
C LYS A 401 -4.08 -12.25 -19.17
N ALA A 402 -4.87 -11.18 -19.20
CA ALA A 402 -5.16 -10.40 -18.01
C ALA A 402 -6.11 -11.13 -17.05
N CYS A 403 -7.10 -11.88 -17.55
CA CYS A 403 -8.05 -12.57 -16.68
C CYS A 403 -7.42 -13.79 -15.97
N SER A 404 -6.65 -14.61 -16.70
CA SER A 404 -5.98 -15.82 -16.17
C SER A 404 -4.87 -15.53 -15.16
N SER A 405 -4.45 -14.26 -15.01
CA SER A 405 -3.49 -13.91 -13.96
C SER A 405 -4.11 -14.06 -12.57
N CYS A 406 -5.39 -13.70 -12.40
CA CYS A 406 -6.13 -13.85 -11.15
C CYS A 406 -7.06 -15.09 -11.18
N HIS A 407 -7.78 -15.31 -12.28
CA HIS A 407 -8.60 -16.51 -12.50
C HIS A 407 -7.73 -17.67 -12.99
N ASP A 408 -6.70 -17.98 -12.22
CA ASP A 408 -5.62 -18.89 -12.61
C ASP A 408 -6.05 -20.35 -12.69
N GLY A 409 -7.19 -20.70 -12.09
CA GLY A 409 -7.76 -22.03 -12.12
C GLY A 409 -8.45 -22.40 -13.41
N ILE A 410 -8.74 -21.40 -14.27
CA ILE A 410 -9.50 -21.58 -15.49
C ILE A 410 -8.52 -21.81 -16.65
N ASP A 411 -8.67 -22.95 -17.32
CA ASP A 411 -8.16 -23.10 -18.68
C ASP A 411 -9.22 -22.60 -19.65
N PHE A 412 -8.99 -21.43 -20.25
CA PHE A 412 -9.96 -20.80 -21.15
C PHE A 412 -10.14 -21.56 -22.46
N ASP A 413 -9.14 -22.31 -22.94
CA ASP A 413 -9.27 -23.05 -24.20
C ASP A 413 -10.28 -24.21 -24.04
N THR A 414 -10.26 -24.87 -22.88
CA THR A 414 -11.12 -26.04 -22.60
C THR A 414 -12.33 -25.72 -21.71
N GLY A 415 -12.34 -24.55 -21.07
CA GLY A 415 -13.32 -24.17 -20.06
C GLY A 415 -13.16 -24.90 -18.71
N GLN A 416 -12.20 -25.83 -18.62
CA GLN A 416 -12.01 -26.69 -17.46
C GLN A 416 -11.31 -25.97 -16.30
N GLY A 417 -11.39 -26.59 -15.13
CA GLY A 417 -10.69 -26.16 -13.92
C GLY A 417 -11.64 -25.60 -12.87
N LEU A 418 -11.17 -24.60 -12.12
CA LEU A 418 -11.92 -24.01 -11.01
C LEU A 418 -11.98 -22.49 -11.07
N THR A 419 -13.09 -21.96 -10.58
CA THR A 419 -13.18 -20.55 -10.20
C THR A 419 -12.56 -20.31 -8.81
N LEU A 420 -12.32 -19.04 -8.49
CA LEU A 420 -11.91 -18.64 -7.14
C LEU A 420 -12.99 -18.99 -6.10
N ALA A 421 -14.27 -18.87 -6.46
CA ALA A 421 -15.39 -19.25 -5.61
C ALA A 421 -15.44 -20.76 -5.34
N ASP A 422 -15.15 -21.59 -6.34
CA ASP A 422 -15.06 -23.04 -6.16
C ASP A 422 -13.96 -23.40 -5.16
N LYS A 423 -12.79 -22.75 -5.25
CA LYS A 423 -11.70 -22.93 -4.28
C LYS A 423 -12.13 -22.53 -2.87
N ALA A 424 -12.78 -21.37 -2.73
CA ALA A 424 -13.28 -20.88 -1.43
C ALA A 424 -14.31 -21.83 -0.81
N ALA A 425 -15.13 -22.49 -1.64
CA ALA A 425 -16.09 -23.51 -1.22
C ALA A 425 -15.46 -24.91 -0.98
N GLY A 426 -14.15 -25.07 -1.17
CA GLY A 426 -13.46 -26.36 -1.01
C GLY A 426 -13.78 -27.38 -2.10
N LEU A 427 -14.28 -26.96 -3.25
CA LEU A 427 -14.67 -27.86 -4.34
C LEU A 427 -13.46 -28.40 -5.08
N THR A 428 -13.59 -29.64 -5.58
CA THR A 428 -12.59 -30.30 -6.43
C THR A 428 -12.95 -30.25 -7.91
N VAL A 429 -14.21 -29.92 -8.24
CA VAL A 429 -14.74 -29.76 -9.60
C VAL A 429 -15.69 -28.58 -9.61
N SER A 430 -15.69 -27.77 -10.67
CA SER A 430 -16.62 -26.65 -10.79
C SER A 430 -18.05 -27.14 -11.02
N THR A 431 -19.03 -26.38 -10.52
CA THR A 431 -20.46 -26.70 -10.66
C THR A 431 -21.16 -25.83 -11.70
N GLY A 432 -20.48 -24.81 -12.23
CA GLY A 432 -20.96 -23.96 -13.33
C GLY A 432 -20.94 -24.68 -14.69
N PHE A 433 -21.60 -24.10 -15.69
CA PHE A 433 -21.48 -24.46 -17.12
C PHE A 433 -21.40 -25.96 -17.43
N PHE A 434 -22.26 -26.78 -16.82
CA PHE A 434 -22.26 -28.25 -16.97
C PHE A 434 -20.97 -28.95 -16.48
N GLY A 435 -20.45 -28.51 -15.33
CA GLY A 435 -19.24 -29.09 -14.70
C GLY A 435 -17.93 -28.37 -15.07
N LYS A 436 -18.03 -27.21 -15.71
CA LYS A 436 -16.90 -26.39 -16.18
C LYS A 436 -16.84 -25.05 -15.44
N ALA A 437 -15.63 -24.52 -15.27
CA ALA A 437 -15.45 -23.22 -14.65
C ALA A 437 -15.82 -22.05 -15.58
N HIS A 438 -15.72 -22.26 -16.90
CA HIS A 438 -16.00 -21.25 -17.92
C HIS A 438 -16.42 -21.94 -19.23
N PRO A 439 -17.17 -21.29 -20.14
CA PRO A 439 -17.34 -21.77 -21.50
C PRO A 439 -16.01 -21.91 -22.24
N GLU A 440 -15.89 -22.84 -23.19
CA GLU A 440 -14.70 -22.92 -24.05
C GLU A 440 -14.53 -21.61 -24.84
N ASN A 441 -13.32 -21.03 -24.76
CA ASN A 441 -12.98 -19.83 -25.50
C ASN A 441 -11.48 -19.77 -25.85
N ALA A 442 -11.15 -20.17 -27.07
CA ALA A 442 -9.78 -20.18 -27.58
C ALA A 442 -9.27 -18.82 -28.09
N THR A 443 -10.09 -17.77 -28.11
CA THR A 443 -9.74 -16.47 -28.73
C THR A 443 -10.19 -15.27 -27.89
N ASP A 444 -9.38 -14.21 -27.85
CA ASP A 444 -9.76 -13.01 -27.09
C ASP A 444 -10.93 -12.21 -27.73
N GLY A 445 -11.17 -12.38 -29.03
CA GLY A 445 -12.20 -11.64 -29.79
C GLY A 445 -13.65 -11.83 -29.36
N THR A 446 -13.95 -12.83 -28.55
CA THR A 446 -15.32 -13.15 -28.08
C THR A 446 -15.55 -12.81 -26.61
N CYS A 447 -14.52 -12.34 -25.89
CA CYS A 447 -14.63 -11.98 -24.47
C CYS A 447 -15.72 -10.90 -24.24
N LEU A 448 -15.76 -9.91 -25.12
CA LEU A 448 -16.68 -8.76 -25.08
C LEU A 448 -17.98 -9.04 -25.86
N ASN A 449 -18.54 -10.23 -25.72
CA ASN A 449 -19.90 -10.55 -26.18
C ASN A 449 -20.94 -9.83 -25.29
N SER A 450 -22.03 -9.32 -25.88
CA SER A 450 -23.15 -8.66 -25.19
C SER A 450 -23.73 -9.41 -24.00
N SER A 451 -23.58 -10.74 -23.96
CA SER A 451 -24.13 -11.58 -22.89
C SER A 451 -23.15 -11.90 -21.77
N CYS A 452 -21.85 -11.60 -21.92
CA CYS A 452 -20.81 -12.05 -20.98
C CYS A 452 -20.09 -10.88 -20.29
N HIS A 453 -18.94 -10.42 -20.81
CA HIS A 453 -18.08 -9.43 -20.15
C HIS A 453 -18.22 -8.01 -20.71
N ASN A 454 -19.37 -7.68 -21.31
CA ASN A 454 -19.66 -6.32 -21.76
C ASN A 454 -20.24 -5.45 -20.65
N PRO A 455 -20.10 -4.11 -20.75
CA PRO A 455 -20.71 -3.18 -19.80
C PRO A 455 -22.20 -3.47 -19.56
N GLY A 456 -22.59 -3.62 -18.30
CA GLY A 456 -23.96 -3.94 -17.87
C GLY A 456 -24.39 -5.40 -17.99
N ALA A 457 -23.58 -6.28 -18.60
CA ALA A 457 -23.84 -7.72 -18.61
C ALA A 457 -23.49 -8.34 -17.24
N PRO A 458 -23.99 -9.56 -16.91
CA PRO A 458 -23.72 -10.19 -15.62
C PRO A 458 -22.22 -10.41 -15.32
N GLY A 459 -21.38 -10.53 -16.36
CA GLY A 459 -19.93 -10.67 -16.25
C GLY A 459 -19.15 -9.38 -16.47
N ASP A 460 -19.80 -8.21 -16.51
CA ASP A 460 -19.15 -6.91 -16.65
C ASP A 460 -18.02 -6.74 -15.62
N PRO A 461 -16.75 -6.59 -16.05
CA PRO A 461 -15.62 -6.41 -15.15
C PRO A 461 -15.79 -5.24 -14.16
N ASP A 462 -16.42 -4.12 -14.52
CA ASP A 462 -16.61 -3.01 -13.57
C ASP A 462 -17.61 -3.35 -12.46
N LEU A 463 -18.62 -4.15 -12.80
CA LEU A 463 -19.70 -4.59 -11.90
C LEU A 463 -19.23 -5.71 -10.95
N VAL A 464 -18.60 -6.76 -11.48
CA VAL A 464 -18.22 -7.94 -10.68
C VAL A 464 -16.96 -7.70 -9.83
N HIS A 465 -16.14 -6.71 -10.17
CA HIS A 465 -14.99 -6.28 -9.38
C HIS A 465 -15.30 -5.03 -8.55
N LYS A 466 -16.52 -4.87 -8.03
CA LYS A 466 -16.73 -3.96 -6.89
C LYS A 466 -16.11 -4.60 -5.63
N PRO A 467 -15.30 -3.87 -4.85
CA PRO A 467 -14.60 -4.43 -3.69
C PRO A 467 -15.57 -4.60 -2.51
N VAL A 468 -16.24 -5.76 -2.48
CA VAL A 468 -17.23 -6.13 -1.47
C VAL A 468 -16.88 -7.47 -0.83
N THR A 469 -16.38 -7.44 0.39
CA THR A 469 -16.01 -8.65 1.16
C THR A 469 -17.28 -9.38 1.64
N PRO A 470 -17.42 -10.70 1.42
CA PRO A 470 -18.58 -11.46 1.89
C PRO A 470 -18.58 -11.65 3.42
N PRO A 471 -19.73 -11.93 4.06
CA PRO A 471 -19.80 -12.32 5.46
C PRO A 471 -18.87 -13.49 5.76
N ASN A 472 -18.19 -13.44 6.91
CA ASN A 472 -17.36 -14.54 7.37
C ASN A 472 -18.23 -15.77 7.70
N PRO A 473 -17.97 -16.96 7.14
CA PRO A 473 -18.80 -18.14 7.40
C PRO A 473 -18.72 -18.63 8.85
N LYS A 474 -17.67 -18.28 9.59
CA LYS A 474 -17.48 -18.56 11.02
C LYS A 474 -17.94 -17.42 11.93
N ASN A 475 -18.64 -16.40 11.42
CA ASN A 475 -19.18 -15.37 12.29
C ASN A 475 -20.14 -15.98 13.33
N SER A 476 -20.15 -15.42 14.53
CA SER A 476 -20.85 -16.07 15.65
C SER A 476 -22.39 -15.95 15.62
N LEU A 477 -22.97 -15.34 14.58
CA LEU A 477 -24.41 -15.41 14.30
C LEU A 477 -24.78 -16.60 13.39
N VAL A 478 -23.78 -17.28 12.82
CA VAL A 478 -23.96 -18.49 12.01
C VAL A 478 -23.40 -19.72 12.72
N VAL A 479 -22.23 -19.60 13.34
CA VAL A 479 -21.56 -20.69 14.07
C VAL A 479 -21.51 -20.37 15.57
N ASP A 480 -21.84 -21.32 16.44
CA ASP A 480 -21.75 -21.06 17.88
C ASP A 480 -20.30 -20.86 18.35
N THR A 481 -20.08 -19.99 19.33
CA THR A 481 -18.73 -19.72 19.88
C THR A 481 -18.08 -20.96 20.50
N THR A 482 -18.88 -21.88 21.06
CA THR A 482 -18.39 -23.17 21.58
C THR A 482 -17.98 -24.13 20.46
N ALA A 483 -18.48 -23.92 19.25
CA ALA A 483 -18.14 -24.66 18.03
C ALA A 483 -17.11 -23.93 17.16
N GLY A 484 -16.41 -22.93 17.71
CA GLY A 484 -15.36 -22.18 17.00
C GLY A 484 -15.84 -20.95 16.21
N GLY A 485 -17.09 -20.51 16.42
CA GLY A 485 -17.58 -19.25 15.90
C GLY A 485 -16.86 -18.04 16.51
N ASN A 486 -16.66 -16.99 15.72
CA ASN A 486 -15.98 -15.77 16.14
C ASN A 486 -16.92 -14.57 16.13
N SER A 487 -17.07 -13.91 17.27
CA SER A 487 -17.92 -12.71 17.38
C SER A 487 -17.30 -11.44 16.82
N ASN A 488 -16.02 -11.48 16.43
CA ASN A 488 -15.25 -10.31 16.01
C ASN A 488 -14.98 -10.27 14.50
N THR A 489 -15.57 -11.21 13.75
CA THR A 489 -15.53 -11.23 12.28
C THR A 489 -16.79 -10.59 11.71
N ASN A 490 -16.75 -10.21 10.44
CA ASN A 490 -17.88 -9.59 9.76
C ASN A 490 -19.05 -10.56 9.56
N SER A 491 -20.25 -10.17 9.99
CA SER A 491 -21.49 -10.92 9.76
C SER A 491 -22.28 -10.44 8.53
N ALA A 492 -21.81 -9.40 7.84
CA ALA A 492 -22.45 -8.78 6.68
C ALA A 492 -21.43 -8.57 5.55
N TRP A 493 -21.93 -8.28 4.34
CA TRP A 493 -21.06 -7.85 3.24
C TRP A 493 -20.45 -6.49 3.58
N ILE A 494 -19.19 -6.27 3.25
CA ILE A 494 -18.48 -5.01 3.52
C ILE A 494 -18.05 -4.38 2.20
N ALA A 495 -18.60 -3.22 1.87
CA ALA A 495 -18.08 -2.37 0.80
C ALA A 495 -16.92 -1.51 1.34
N SER A 496 -15.70 -1.83 0.90
CA SER A 496 -14.46 -1.23 1.41
C SER A 496 -14.02 0.02 0.64
N ASN A 497 -14.61 0.29 -0.53
CA ASN A 497 -14.32 1.49 -1.32
C ASN A 497 -15.58 2.36 -1.48
N THR A 498 -15.64 3.43 -0.69
CA THR A 498 -16.76 4.39 -0.71
C THR A 498 -16.88 5.20 -1.99
N ALA A 499 -15.85 5.20 -2.85
CA ALA A 499 -15.92 5.78 -4.20
C ALA A 499 -16.48 4.81 -5.26
N ARG A 500 -16.58 3.51 -4.94
CA ARG A 500 -17.07 2.46 -5.85
C ARG A 500 -18.10 1.55 -5.18
N LEU A 501 -19.22 2.14 -4.78
CA LEU A 501 -20.28 1.41 -4.09
C LEU A 501 -21.19 0.62 -5.05
N PRO A 502 -21.78 -0.49 -4.59
CA PRO A 502 -22.88 -1.15 -5.28
C PRO A 502 -24.08 -0.21 -5.49
N ALA A 503 -24.89 -0.46 -6.52
CA ALA A 503 -26.09 0.33 -6.76
C ALA A 503 -27.05 0.29 -5.56
N GLY A 504 -27.54 1.46 -5.13
CA GLY A 504 -28.44 1.61 -3.99
C GLY A 504 -27.78 1.55 -2.61
N ALA A 505 -26.47 1.29 -2.54
CA ALA A 505 -25.73 1.36 -1.28
C ALA A 505 -25.61 2.81 -0.79
N VAL A 506 -25.83 3.01 0.50
CA VAL A 506 -25.87 4.33 1.14
C VAL A 506 -24.57 4.59 1.87
N LYS A 507 -23.94 5.74 1.61
CA LYS A 507 -22.74 6.17 2.35
C LYS A 507 -23.13 6.63 3.75
N VAL A 508 -22.46 6.10 4.77
CA VAL A 508 -22.69 6.41 6.19
C VAL A 508 -21.59 7.33 6.71
N GLU A 509 -21.97 8.39 7.43
CA GLU A 509 -21.05 9.32 8.08
C GLU A 509 -21.54 9.71 9.48
N TRP A 510 -20.59 10.01 10.38
CA TRP A 510 -20.86 10.44 11.75
C TRP A 510 -20.54 11.93 11.92
N ASP A 511 -21.50 12.69 12.44
CA ASP A 511 -21.30 14.09 12.82
C ASP A 511 -21.35 14.23 14.34
N VAL A 512 -20.17 14.37 14.95
CA VAL A 512 -20.02 14.55 16.40
C VAL A 512 -19.78 16.04 16.67
N LYS A 513 -20.75 16.68 17.31
CA LYS A 513 -20.75 18.11 17.63
C LYS A 513 -19.86 18.44 18.83
N SER A 514 -19.92 17.62 19.88
CA SER A 514 -19.13 17.84 21.09
C SER A 514 -18.95 16.59 21.91
N VAL A 515 -17.85 16.55 22.65
CA VAL A 515 -17.57 15.61 23.74
C VAL A 515 -17.29 16.42 24.99
N SER A 516 -17.81 16.00 26.14
CA SER A 516 -17.60 16.68 27.42
C SER A 516 -17.77 15.74 28.61
N LEU A 517 -17.46 16.25 29.80
CA LEU A 517 -17.98 15.71 31.05
C LEU A 517 -19.07 16.63 31.61
N ASN A 518 -20.17 16.07 32.12
CA ASN A 518 -21.18 16.84 32.83
C ASN A 518 -20.70 17.25 34.25
N ALA A 519 -21.54 17.92 35.03
CA ALA A 519 -21.21 18.35 36.40
C ALA A 519 -20.85 17.19 37.35
N SER A 520 -21.47 16.02 37.16
CA SER A 520 -21.16 14.78 37.88
C SER A 520 -19.96 14.02 37.31
N ARG A 521 -19.27 14.61 36.32
CA ARG A 521 -18.14 14.03 35.59
C ARG A 521 -18.49 12.76 34.81
N ASN A 522 -19.74 12.61 34.38
CA ASN A 522 -20.13 11.57 33.45
C ASN A 522 -19.75 11.93 32.01
N PRO A 523 -19.30 10.97 31.19
CA PRO A 523 -19.12 11.14 29.75
C PRO A 523 -20.39 11.56 29.02
N VAL A 524 -20.29 12.60 28.19
CA VAL A 524 -21.36 13.10 27.33
C VAL A 524 -20.85 13.24 25.89
N MET A 525 -21.70 12.89 24.92
CA MET A 525 -21.45 13.13 23.50
C MET A 525 -22.72 13.62 22.81
N VAL A 526 -22.58 14.65 21.98
CA VAL A 526 -23.65 15.21 21.17
C VAL A 526 -23.35 14.94 19.69
N PHE A 527 -24.26 14.28 18.99
CA PHE A 527 -24.00 13.73 17.66
C PHE A 527 -25.27 13.60 16.81
N ARG A 528 -25.10 13.38 15.51
CA ARG A 528 -26.15 12.91 14.60
C ARG A 528 -25.55 12.01 13.52
N TRP A 529 -26.40 11.23 12.86
CA TRP A 529 -25.98 10.40 11.73
C TRP A 529 -26.28 11.11 10.41
N VAL A 530 -25.43 10.85 9.43
CA VAL A 530 -25.54 11.42 8.08
C VAL A 530 -25.49 10.28 7.08
N LEU A 531 -26.50 10.21 6.21
CA LEU A 531 -26.60 9.24 5.12
C LEU A 531 -26.58 9.97 3.78
N ASP A 532 -25.64 9.63 2.90
CA ASP A 532 -25.42 10.31 1.61
C ASP A 532 -25.34 11.84 1.72
N GLY A 533 -24.67 12.33 2.77
CA GLY A 533 -24.54 13.76 3.06
C GLY A 533 -25.79 14.41 3.70
N VAL A 534 -26.86 13.65 3.97
CA VAL A 534 -28.10 14.14 4.57
C VAL A 534 -28.24 13.68 6.03
N PRO A 535 -28.39 14.60 7.00
CA PRO A 535 -28.68 14.24 8.39
C PRO A 535 -29.99 13.44 8.53
N VAL A 536 -29.97 12.39 9.35
CA VAL A 536 -31.13 11.51 9.58
C VAL A 536 -31.54 11.49 11.05
N GLN A 537 -32.84 11.27 11.28
CA GLN A 537 -33.43 11.13 12.61
C GLN A 537 -33.74 9.66 12.93
N PHE A 538 -33.56 9.29 14.20
CA PHE A 538 -33.92 7.97 14.69
C PHE A 538 -35.42 7.82 14.82
N LEU A 539 -35.92 6.63 14.49
CA LEU A 539 -37.28 6.21 14.76
C LEU A 539 -37.51 6.15 16.28
N ASP A 540 -38.73 6.42 16.74
CA ASP A 540 -39.11 6.18 18.13
C ASP A 540 -39.33 4.68 18.34
N PHE A 541 -38.65 4.07 19.32
CA PHE A 541 -38.76 2.65 19.60
C PHE A 541 -40.22 2.19 19.86
N ALA A 542 -41.05 3.02 20.50
CA ALA A 542 -42.43 2.67 20.79
C ALA A 542 -43.25 2.46 19.50
N THR A 543 -43.00 3.30 18.49
CA THR A 543 -43.79 3.36 17.24
C THR A 543 -43.06 2.81 16.02
N ALA A 544 -41.77 2.49 16.13
CA ALA A 544 -40.96 2.01 15.01
C ALA A 544 -41.56 0.73 14.40
N PRO A 545 -41.69 0.65 13.06
CA PRO A 545 -42.07 -0.58 12.39
C PRO A 545 -40.98 -1.65 12.54
N VAL A 546 -41.39 -2.91 12.42
CA VAL A 546 -40.44 -4.03 12.36
C VAL A 546 -39.71 -3.98 11.02
N ASN A 547 -38.38 -4.00 11.06
CA ASN A 547 -37.54 -4.09 9.86
C ASN A 547 -37.75 -5.46 9.19
N PRO A 548 -38.09 -5.54 7.89
CA PRO A 548 -38.33 -6.82 7.22
C PRO A 548 -37.13 -7.77 7.21
N GLY A 549 -35.90 -7.24 7.22
CA GLY A 549 -34.67 -8.01 7.21
C GLY A 549 -34.31 -8.57 8.58
N SER A 550 -34.17 -7.71 9.61
CA SER A 550 -33.78 -8.18 10.96
C SER A 550 -34.93 -8.81 11.75
N GLN A 551 -36.18 -8.54 11.35
CA GLN A 551 -37.40 -8.89 12.09
C GLN A 551 -37.47 -8.27 13.50
N GLU A 552 -36.73 -7.18 13.71
CA GLU A 552 -36.73 -6.40 14.95
C GLU A 552 -37.08 -4.93 14.66
N LYS A 553 -37.39 -4.17 15.70
CA LYS A 553 -37.44 -2.70 15.60
C LYS A 553 -36.00 -2.15 15.52
N GLU A 554 -35.77 -1.20 14.62
CA GLU A 554 -34.45 -0.63 14.36
C GLU A 554 -34.45 0.91 14.41
N MET A 555 -33.27 1.50 14.63
CA MET A 555 -33.12 2.95 14.79
C MET A 555 -33.43 3.72 13.50
N LEU A 556 -33.25 3.10 12.33
CA LEU A 556 -33.56 3.66 11.01
C LEU A 556 -34.30 2.63 10.16
N ALA A 557 -35.15 3.11 9.26
CA ALA A 557 -35.73 2.27 8.23
C ALA A 557 -34.63 1.68 7.33
N ASN A 558 -34.77 0.42 6.91
CA ASN A 558 -33.82 -0.27 6.03
C ASN A 558 -32.40 -0.49 6.57
N PHE A 559 -32.18 -0.27 7.87
CA PHE A 559 -30.93 -0.61 8.53
C PHE A 559 -31.19 -1.49 9.76
N MET A 560 -30.18 -2.23 10.15
CA MET A 560 -30.10 -2.92 11.43
C MET A 560 -28.78 -2.61 12.15
N GLY A 561 -28.78 -2.75 13.47
CA GLY A 561 -27.58 -2.51 14.28
C GLY A 561 -27.28 -1.02 14.49
N SER A 562 -26.08 -0.71 15.00
CA SER A 562 -25.67 0.66 15.34
C SER A 562 -24.15 0.73 15.55
N PRO A 563 -23.53 1.92 15.46
CA PRO A 563 -22.24 2.16 16.10
C PRO A 563 -22.39 2.26 17.63
N SER A 564 -21.26 2.26 18.32
CA SER A 564 -21.15 2.67 19.72
C SER A 564 -20.51 4.05 19.84
N ALA A 565 -20.91 4.80 20.87
CA ALA A 565 -20.17 5.95 21.36
C ALA A 565 -19.08 5.46 22.33
N TYR A 566 -17.83 5.86 22.10
CA TYR A 566 -16.69 5.50 22.94
C TYR A 566 -16.05 6.75 23.56
N TRP A 567 -15.45 6.57 24.74
CA TRP A 567 -14.61 7.56 25.39
C TRP A 567 -13.36 6.91 25.95
N VAL A 568 -12.24 7.62 25.87
CA VAL A 568 -10.93 7.20 26.37
C VAL A 568 -10.22 8.33 27.09
N TRP A 569 -9.39 7.98 28.06
CA TRP A 569 -8.56 8.91 28.80
C TRP A 569 -7.34 8.21 29.40
N SER A 570 -6.42 9.00 29.94
CA SER A 570 -5.35 8.50 30.79
C SER A 570 -5.61 8.83 32.25
N ILE A 571 -5.17 7.94 33.14
CA ILE A 571 -5.11 8.11 34.59
C ILE A 571 -3.70 7.78 35.09
N PRO A 572 -3.26 8.35 36.24
CA PRO A 572 -1.94 8.08 36.79
C PRO A 572 -1.62 6.58 36.90
N GLN A 573 -0.40 6.21 36.53
CA GLN A 573 0.07 4.82 36.58
C GLN A 573 1.59 4.81 36.66
N ASP A 574 2.16 3.83 37.37
CA ASP A 574 3.62 3.60 37.43
C ASP A 574 4.42 4.84 37.87
N GLY A 575 3.85 5.65 38.77
CA GLY A 575 4.46 6.91 39.23
C GLY A 575 4.33 8.10 38.27
N ILE A 576 3.79 7.88 37.07
CA ILE A 576 3.55 8.93 36.07
C ILE A 576 2.21 9.62 36.39
N GLN A 577 2.27 10.88 36.84
CA GLN A 577 1.09 11.65 37.24
C GLN A 577 0.19 12.07 36.07
N ALA A 578 0.78 12.34 34.90
CA ALA A 578 0.05 12.71 33.70
C ALA A 578 0.52 11.87 32.50
N PRO A 579 0.11 10.59 32.41
CA PRO A 579 0.55 9.73 31.32
C PRO A 579 0.02 10.23 29.98
N VAL A 580 0.83 10.07 28.93
CA VAL A 580 0.51 10.48 27.56
C VAL A 580 0.02 9.33 26.67
N ASP A 581 -0.30 8.18 27.25
CA ASP A 581 -0.95 7.05 26.58
C ASP A 581 -2.31 6.77 27.24
N PHE A 582 -3.31 6.35 26.47
CA PHE A 582 -4.63 5.99 27.00
C PHE A 582 -4.54 4.68 27.78
N ASN A 583 -5.12 4.64 28.98
CA ASN A 583 -5.20 3.44 29.81
C ASN A 583 -6.58 3.21 30.46
N ALA A 584 -7.57 4.04 30.15
CA ALA A 584 -8.94 3.88 30.60
C ALA A 584 -9.93 4.18 29.47
N SER A 585 -11.08 3.49 29.47
CA SER A 585 -12.11 3.64 28.44
C SER A 585 -13.51 3.28 28.95
N THR A 586 -14.53 3.79 28.27
CA THR A 586 -15.92 3.33 28.41
C THR A 586 -16.66 3.50 27.09
N SER A 587 -17.83 2.87 26.96
CA SER A 587 -18.63 2.92 25.74
C SER A 587 -20.11 2.72 26.00
N VAL A 588 -20.94 3.21 25.09
CA VAL A 588 -22.38 2.93 25.02
C VAL A 588 -22.72 2.46 23.61
N TYR A 589 -23.31 1.27 23.51
CA TYR A 589 -23.94 0.83 22.27
C TYR A 589 -25.28 1.53 22.10
N LEU A 590 -25.40 2.42 21.09
CA LEU A 590 -26.50 3.37 21.03
C LEU A 590 -27.86 2.68 20.87
N ARG A 591 -27.92 1.56 20.15
CA ARG A 591 -29.16 0.78 20.01
C ARG A 591 -29.68 0.25 21.34
N SER A 592 -28.80 -0.13 22.26
CA SER A 592 -29.22 -0.60 23.60
C SER A 592 -29.73 0.54 24.48
N ALA A 593 -29.19 1.75 24.33
CA ALA A 593 -29.74 2.94 24.97
C ALA A 593 -31.10 3.35 24.34
N TRP A 594 -31.21 3.22 23.02
CA TRP A 594 -32.42 3.55 22.26
C TRP A 594 -33.59 2.61 22.55
N ASN A 595 -33.37 1.30 22.57
CA ASN A 595 -34.43 0.31 22.80
C ASN A 595 -34.72 0.04 24.30
N GLY A 596 -34.02 0.72 25.21
CA GLY A 596 -34.21 0.60 26.66
C GLY A 596 -33.70 -0.70 27.29
N THR A 597 -32.99 -1.55 26.54
CA THR A 597 -32.34 -2.75 27.10
C THR A 597 -31.16 -2.41 28.01
N LEU A 598 -30.58 -1.23 27.82
CA LEU A 598 -29.65 -0.63 28.77
C LEU A 598 -30.42 0.23 29.77
N ALA A 599 -30.24 -0.03 31.06
CA ALA A 599 -30.94 0.72 32.11
C ALA A 599 -30.60 2.23 32.06
N PRO A 600 -31.56 3.14 32.34
CA PRO A 600 -31.29 4.58 32.38
C PRO A 600 -30.23 5.00 33.40
N THR A 601 -30.01 4.19 34.44
CA THR A 601 -28.93 4.38 35.42
C THR A 601 -27.55 4.09 34.82
N ALA A 602 -27.47 3.31 33.75
CA ALA A 602 -26.25 2.96 33.04
C ALA A 602 -25.94 3.94 31.90
N ALA A 603 -26.92 4.28 31.07
CA ALA A 603 -26.79 5.37 30.10
C ALA A 603 -28.15 5.94 29.69
N THR A 604 -28.14 7.17 29.18
CA THR A 604 -29.32 7.81 28.58
C THR A 604 -29.00 8.25 27.15
N LEU A 605 -30.00 8.18 26.27
CA LEU A 605 -29.99 8.75 24.93
C LEU A 605 -31.20 9.67 24.79
N THR A 606 -30.96 10.95 24.51
CA THR A 606 -32.00 11.99 24.41
C THR A 606 -31.87 12.77 23.10
N GLY A 607 -32.94 13.45 22.70
CA GLY A 607 -33.00 14.22 21.45
C GLY A 607 -33.98 13.63 20.43
N PRO A 608 -33.99 14.15 19.20
CA PRO A 608 -33.07 15.17 18.70
C PRO A 608 -33.39 16.57 19.28
N ASP A 609 -32.36 17.43 19.39
CA ASP A 609 -32.55 18.87 19.61
C ASP A 609 -33.11 19.57 18.35
N SER A 610 -33.35 20.89 18.43
CA SER A 610 -33.87 21.67 17.29
C SER A 610 -32.93 21.71 16.07
N SER A 611 -31.67 21.31 16.23
CA SER A 611 -30.67 21.19 15.16
C SER A 611 -30.48 19.74 14.69
N GLY A 612 -31.26 18.79 15.20
CA GLY A 612 -31.21 17.38 14.82
C GLY A 612 -30.16 16.56 15.57
N TYR A 613 -29.57 17.05 16.66
CA TYR A 613 -28.54 16.31 17.41
C TYR A 613 -29.12 15.55 18.59
N TYR A 614 -28.61 14.33 18.80
CA TYR A 614 -28.86 13.49 19.96
C TYR A 614 -27.75 13.64 20.99
N THR A 615 -28.09 13.47 22.26
CA THR A 615 -27.14 13.47 23.38
C THR A 615 -27.15 12.10 24.06
N VAL A 616 -25.99 11.44 24.08
CA VAL A 616 -25.77 10.23 24.88
C VAL A 616 -24.94 10.56 26.12
N THR A 617 -25.35 10.05 27.27
CA THR A 617 -24.63 10.19 28.55
C THR A 617 -24.39 8.83 29.19
N ARG A 618 -23.15 8.51 29.56
CA ARG A 618 -22.80 7.30 30.33
C ARG A 618 -22.92 7.58 31.83
N THR A 619 -24.10 7.35 32.39
CA THR A 619 -24.50 7.85 33.73
C THR A 619 -23.87 7.08 34.90
N ASP A 620 -23.50 5.83 34.72
CA ASP A 620 -22.87 4.98 35.76
C ASP A 620 -21.34 5.13 35.83
N VAL A 621 -20.72 5.88 34.92
CA VAL A 621 -19.27 6.10 34.92
C VAL A 621 -18.97 7.53 35.36
N VAL A 622 -18.15 7.65 36.40
CA VAL A 622 -17.59 8.92 36.86
C VAL A 622 -16.11 8.95 36.47
N VAL A 623 -15.75 9.87 35.59
CA VAL A 623 -14.35 10.04 35.16
C VAL A 623 -13.59 10.78 36.27
N PRO A 624 -12.46 10.25 36.78
CA PRO A 624 -11.76 10.86 37.92
C PRO A 624 -11.17 12.23 37.58
N ALA A 625 -10.97 13.09 38.59
CA ALA A 625 -10.34 14.41 38.43
C ALA A 625 -8.90 14.36 37.89
N THR A 626 -8.21 13.23 38.13
CA THR A 626 -6.87 12.96 37.60
C THR A 626 -6.85 12.56 36.13
N ALA A 627 -8.02 12.41 35.48
CA ALA A 627 -8.08 12.05 34.07
C ALA A 627 -7.40 13.11 33.19
N ARG A 628 -6.70 12.67 32.14
CA ARG A 628 -6.11 13.52 31.10
C ARG A 628 -6.49 13.01 29.71
N MET A 629 -6.35 13.89 28.71
CA MET A 629 -6.63 13.59 27.30
C MET A 629 -8.02 13.02 27.02
N PHE A 630 -9.04 13.37 27.81
CA PHE A 630 -10.37 12.80 27.65
C PHE A 630 -10.91 13.09 26.23
N THR A 631 -11.11 12.02 25.46
CA THR A 631 -11.45 12.04 24.04
C THR A 631 -12.62 11.09 23.82
N GLY A 632 -13.56 11.46 22.95
CA GLY A 632 -14.71 10.63 22.62
C GLY A 632 -14.92 10.54 21.12
N GLY A 633 -15.61 9.50 20.67
CA GLY A 633 -15.86 9.29 19.25
C GLY A 633 -16.93 8.25 18.92
N MET A 634 -17.28 8.22 17.64
CA MET A 634 -18.32 7.39 17.05
C MET A 634 -17.78 6.55 15.89
N GLY A 635 -18.44 5.43 15.63
CA GLY A 635 -18.11 4.50 14.54
C GLY A 635 -17.61 3.13 15.02
N TYR A 636 -17.48 2.95 16.33
CA TYR A 636 -16.89 1.73 16.90
C TYR A 636 -17.94 0.64 17.13
N SER A 637 -17.67 -0.55 16.62
CA SER A 637 -18.35 -1.81 16.96
C SER A 637 -17.31 -2.93 17.01
N TYR A 638 -17.57 -4.04 17.72
CA TYR A 638 -16.54 -5.10 17.83
C TYR A 638 -17.09 -6.51 18.02
N ASN A 639 -18.28 -6.70 18.58
CA ASN A 639 -18.85 -8.01 18.81
C ASN A 639 -20.23 -8.10 18.14
N VAL A 640 -20.40 -8.96 17.13
CA VAL A 640 -21.65 -9.07 16.36
C VAL A 640 -22.85 -9.56 17.20
N ARG A 641 -22.62 -10.19 18.36
CA ARG A 641 -23.68 -10.61 19.27
C ARG A 641 -24.15 -9.50 20.21
N THR A 642 -23.33 -8.49 20.50
CA THR A 642 -23.67 -7.44 21.49
C THR A 642 -23.59 -6.00 20.97
N THR A 643 -22.93 -5.79 19.83
CA THR A 643 -22.66 -4.48 19.21
C THR A 643 -22.65 -4.63 17.69
N LEU A 644 -23.75 -5.14 17.11
CA LEU A 644 -23.83 -5.37 15.67
C LEU A 644 -23.63 -4.04 14.90
N PRO A 645 -22.71 -3.97 13.92
CA PRO A 645 -22.51 -2.77 13.10
C PRO A 645 -23.77 -2.29 12.39
N LEU A 646 -23.82 -0.99 12.09
CA LEU A 646 -24.89 -0.44 11.26
C LEU A 646 -24.82 -1.05 9.85
N THR A 647 -25.88 -1.75 9.45
CA THR A 647 -25.92 -2.58 8.25
C THR A 647 -27.18 -2.29 7.46
N GLN A 648 -27.06 -1.96 6.18
CA GLN A 648 -28.17 -1.73 5.26
C GLN A 648 -28.83 -3.08 4.88
N THR A 649 -30.17 -3.13 4.91
CA THR A 649 -30.94 -4.38 4.80
C THR A 649 -31.83 -4.48 3.56
N ASN A 650 -31.96 -3.41 2.76
CA ASN A 650 -32.91 -3.32 1.65
C ASN A 650 -32.30 -3.55 0.26
N LEU A 651 -31.13 -4.19 0.19
CA LEU A 651 -30.46 -4.50 -1.08
C LEU A 651 -30.66 -5.96 -1.46
N THR A 652 -31.31 -6.21 -2.60
CA THR A 652 -31.62 -7.57 -3.07
C THR A 652 -30.38 -8.43 -3.30
N ALA A 653 -29.27 -7.83 -3.72
CA ALA A 653 -27.98 -8.50 -3.92
C ALA A 653 -27.30 -8.93 -2.60
N TYR A 654 -27.75 -8.39 -1.45
CA TYR A 654 -27.15 -8.63 -0.13
C TYR A 654 -28.25 -9.03 0.88
N PRO A 655 -28.84 -10.22 0.73
CA PRO A 655 -29.99 -10.64 1.54
C PRO A 655 -29.64 -10.72 3.03
N VAL A 656 -30.63 -10.43 3.89
CA VAL A 656 -30.51 -10.58 5.35
C VAL A 656 -31.18 -11.88 5.79
N THR A 657 -30.54 -12.60 6.69
CA THR A 657 -31.02 -13.87 7.25
C THR A 657 -30.98 -13.82 8.78
N LYS A 658 -32.09 -14.21 9.43
CA LYS A 658 -32.15 -14.33 10.89
C LYS A 658 -31.26 -15.49 11.36
N SER A 659 -30.55 -15.29 12.47
CA SER A 659 -29.79 -16.37 13.10
C SER A 659 -30.73 -17.41 13.71
N THR A 660 -30.38 -18.68 13.57
CA THR A 660 -31.09 -19.81 14.19
C THR A 660 -30.43 -20.29 15.47
N LEU A 661 -29.36 -19.63 15.93
CA LEU A 661 -28.62 -20.03 17.12
C LEU A 661 -29.37 -19.67 18.41
N ALA A 662 -29.27 -20.53 19.42
CA ALA A 662 -29.75 -20.25 20.77
C ALA A 662 -28.73 -19.43 21.58
N GLY A 663 -29.16 -18.82 22.68
CA GLY A 663 -28.27 -18.10 23.61
C GLY A 663 -27.75 -16.75 23.10
N LEU A 664 -28.37 -16.20 22.04
CA LEU A 664 -28.06 -14.87 21.54
C LEU A 664 -28.54 -13.78 22.51
N THR A 665 -27.89 -12.62 22.48
CA THR A 665 -28.23 -11.49 23.35
C THR A 665 -29.63 -10.99 23.03
N ALA A 666 -30.49 -10.98 24.04
CA ALA A 666 -31.86 -10.51 23.92
C ALA A 666 -31.89 -9.04 23.48
N GLY A 667 -32.86 -8.72 22.60
CA GLY A 667 -33.02 -7.37 22.09
C GLY A 667 -31.93 -6.92 21.12
N MET A 668 -31.08 -7.82 20.58
CA MET A 668 -30.18 -7.54 19.45
C MET A 668 -30.82 -7.96 18.12
N PRO A 669 -30.38 -7.39 16.97
CA PRO A 669 -30.94 -7.77 15.67
C PRO A 669 -30.84 -9.27 15.38
N ASN A 670 -29.76 -9.92 15.84
CA ASN A 670 -29.54 -11.37 15.73
C ASN A 670 -29.77 -11.88 14.29
N ALA A 671 -29.30 -11.11 13.31
CA ALA A 671 -29.38 -11.39 11.90
C ALA A 671 -28.03 -11.09 11.23
N TRP A 672 -27.75 -11.80 10.15
CA TRP A 672 -26.53 -11.69 9.36
C TRP A 672 -26.88 -11.45 7.89
N GLY A 673 -25.91 -11.02 7.09
CA GLY A 673 -26.13 -10.50 5.74
C GLY A 673 -26.44 -9.00 5.71
N GLY A 674 -26.93 -8.47 4.59
CA GLY A 674 -27.00 -7.03 4.35
C GLY A 674 -25.64 -6.40 4.00
N LEU A 675 -25.63 -5.09 3.74
CA LEU A 675 -24.42 -4.38 3.32
C LEU A 675 -23.97 -3.36 4.37
N ILE A 676 -22.73 -3.49 4.83
CA ILE A 676 -22.01 -2.48 5.57
C ILE A 676 -21.25 -1.63 4.56
N VAL A 677 -21.60 -0.34 4.48
CA VAL A 677 -20.73 0.67 3.88
C VAL A 677 -19.88 1.26 4.98
N ILE A 678 -18.57 1.20 4.80
CA ILE A 678 -17.63 1.58 5.85
C ILE A 678 -17.66 3.09 6.06
N ALA A 679 -17.77 3.49 7.32
CA ALA A 679 -17.79 4.86 7.77
C ALA A 679 -16.53 5.12 8.61
N PRO A 680 -15.66 6.06 8.23
CA PRO A 680 -14.52 6.44 9.06
C PRO A 680 -14.96 6.87 10.46
N ASN A 681 -14.20 6.44 11.47
CA ASN A 681 -14.46 6.88 12.84
C ASN A 681 -14.38 8.41 12.96
N LYS A 682 -15.24 8.99 13.79
CA LYS A 682 -15.21 10.42 14.11
C LYS A 682 -14.87 10.61 15.58
N GLN A 683 -13.75 11.24 15.87
CA GLN A 683 -13.29 11.54 17.24
C GLN A 683 -13.13 13.04 17.49
N LEU A 684 -13.47 13.46 18.70
CA LEU A 684 -13.26 14.82 19.22
C LEU A 684 -12.65 14.75 20.63
N VAL A 685 -11.70 15.63 20.88
CA VAL A 685 -11.20 15.89 22.24
C VAL A 685 -12.26 16.68 23.00
N ALA A 686 -12.45 16.35 24.27
CA ALA A 686 -13.48 16.99 25.06
C ALA A 686 -13.17 18.46 25.34
N THR A 687 -14.16 19.32 25.10
CA THR A 687 -13.99 20.78 25.20
C THR A 687 -14.41 21.35 26.56
N ALA A 688 -14.99 20.52 27.44
CA ALA A 688 -15.44 20.92 28.77
C ALA A 688 -15.34 19.77 29.78
N GLY A 689 -15.28 20.13 31.06
CA GLY A 689 -15.28 19.20 32.19
C GLY A 689 -13.90 18.80 32.70
N CYS A 690 -12.83 19.41 32.17
CA CYS A 690 -11.50 19.28 32.74
C CYS A 690 -11.42 20.12 34.03
N GLN A 691 -10.95 19.52 35.12
CA GLN A 691 -10.74 20.20 36.40
C GLN A 691 -9.28 20.03 36.79
N GLY A 692 -8.59 21.14 37.05
CA GLY A 692 -7.20 21.14 37.52
C GLY A 692 -6.42 22.36 37.01
N THR A 693 -5.47 22.82 37.82
CA THR A 693 -4.48 23.87 37.47
C THR A 693 -3.23 23.29 36.79
N ASP A 694 -3.04 21.97 36.81
CA ASP A 694 -1.80 21.32 36.38
C ASP A 694 -1.97 20.37 35.19
N TYR A 695 -1.23 20.70 34.12
CA TYR A 695 -0.91 19.89 32.93
C TYR A 695 -2.07 19.09 32.31
N GLY A 696 -2.60 19.58 31.18
CA GLY A 696 -3.52 18.80 30.32
C GLY A 696 -4.96 19.28 30.30
N CYS A 697 -5.28 20.38 30.99
CA CYS A 697 -6.49 21.17 30.78
C CYS A 697 -6.17 22.46 30.00
N THR A 698 -7.10 22.91 29.16
CA THR A 698 -7.06 24.23 28.54
C THR A 698 -7.55 25.30 29.53
N THR A 699 -7.25 26.57 29.25
CA THR A 699 -7.75 27.71 30.06
C THR A 699 -9.28 27.84 30.06
N THR A 700 -9.97 27.19 29.11
CA THR A 700 -11.43 27.16 29.00
C THR A 700 -12.07 25.94 29.66
N GLY A 701 -11.30 25.12 30.38
CA GLY A 701 -11.80 23.89 31.04
C GLY A 701 -11.98 22.70 30.10
N GLY A 702 -11.37 22.72 28.91
CA GLY A 702 -11.29 21.59 27.99
C GLY A 702 -10.06 20.71 28.24
N PHE A 703 -9.98 19.56 27.59
CA PHE A 703 -8.84 18.65 27.67
C PHE A 703 -7.83 18.92 26.54
N VAL A 704 -6.56 18.69 26.81
CA VAL A 704 -5.50 18.68 25.78
C VAL A 704 -5.50 17.35 25.05
N ALA A 705 -5.38 17.38 23.72
CA ALA A 705 -5.34 16.20 22.87
C ALA A 705 -4.14 15.28 23.18
N ARG A 706 -4.30 13.98 22.91
CA ARG A 706 -3.15 13.08 22.77
C ARG A 706 -2.28 13.52 21.59
N ARG A 707 -0.96 13.42 21.73
CA ARG A 707 0.00 13.72 20.64
C ARG A 707 -0.32 12.94 19.36
N THR A 708 -0.19 13.60 18.21
CA THR A 708 -0.31 12.96 16.91
C THR A 708 0.97 12.18 16.60
N ILE A 709 0.82 10.93 16.14
CA ILE A 709 1.94 10.04 15.79
C ILE A 709 1.79 9.53 14.36
N VAL A 710 0.58 9.12 14.01
CA VAL A 710 0.20 8.63 12.68
C VAL A 710 -1.04 9.40 12.20
N GLU A 711 -1.35 9.28 10.92
CA GLU A 711 -2.59 9.77 10.32
C GLU A 711 -3.19 8.68 9.43
N ASP A 712 -4.51 8.59 9.40
CA ASP A 712 -5.18 7.45 8.78
C ASP A 712 -4.91 7.31 7.27
N LYS A 713 -4.81 8.45 6.55
CA LYS A 713 -4.50 8.45 5.12
C LYS A 713 -3.18 7.75 4.76
N ARG A 714 -2.22 7.67 5.70
CA ARG A 714 -0.95 6.94 5.51
C ARG A 714 -1.15 5.43 5.57
N CYS A 715 -2.02 4.96 6.47
CA CYS A 715 -2.44 3.56 6.53
C CYS A 715 -3.26 3.20 5.27
N ASN A 716 -4.22 4.04 4.91
CA ASN A 716 -5.11 3.84 3.77
C ASN A 716 -4.38 3.96 2.41
N ALA A 717 -3.18 4.56 2.37
CA ALA A 717 -2.31 4.50 1.20
C ALA A 717 -2.03 3.03 0.81
N CYS A 718 -1.88 2.13 1.78
CA CYS A 718 -1.72 0.69 1.53
C CYS A 718 -3.02 -0.11 1.68
N HIS A 719 -3.87 0.25 2.64
CA HIS A 719 -5.02 -0.57 3.05
C HIS A 719 -6.35 -0.21 2.39
N GLN A 720 -6.41 0.87 1.59
CA GLN A 720 -7.63 1.52 1.08
C GLN A 720 -8.52 2.06 2.20
N GLU A 721 -9.00 1.16 3.06
CA GLU A 721 -9.70 1.46 4.29
C GLU A 721 -9.28 0.39 5.31
N LEU A 722 -8.60 0.82 6.38
CA LEU A 722 -8.06 -0.09 7.38
C LEU A 722 -9.16 -0.98 7.97
N GLY A 723 -8.88 -2.26 8.20
CA GLY A 723 -9.85 -3.23 8.75
C GLY A 723 -10.75 -3.92 7.73
N THR A 724 -10.75 -3.51 6.46
CA THR A 724 -11.71 -3.98 5.45
C THR A 724 -11.08 -4.89 4.38
N PHE A 725 -9.79 -5.18 4.51
CA PHE A 725 -8.93 -5.64 3.43
C PHE A 725 -8.66 -7.16 3.39
N THR A 726 -9.27 -7.96 4.27
CA THR A 726 -9.14 -9.43 4.27
C THR A 726 -10.51 -10.11 4.21
N GLU A 727 -10.55 -11.37 3.77
CA GLU A 727 -11.76 -12.22 3.82
C GLU A 727 -12.37 -12.28 5.23
N ASP A 728 -11.54 -12.09 6.27
CA ASP A 728 -11.94 -12.14 7.67
C ASP A 728 -12.16 -10.78 8.35
N ALA A 729 -11.97 -9.66 7.63
CA ALA A 729 -12.11 -8.25 8.06
C ALA A 729 -12.08 -8.04 9.59
N PHE A 730 -10.92 -7.65 10.16
CA PHE A 730 -10.82 -7.53 11.61
C PHE A 730 -11.81 -6.48 12.15
N HIS A 731 -12.49 -6.82 13.25
CA HIS A 731 -13.47 -5.93 13.88
C HIS A 731 -14.67 -5.59 12.97
N ALA A 732 -15.02 -6.51 12.06
CA ALA A 732 -16.05 -6.32 11.04
C ALA A 732 -15.84 -5.07 10.17
N GLY A 733 -14.59 -4.63 10.00
CA GLY A 733 -14.21 -3.42 9.27
C GLY A 733 -14.55 -2.10 9.97
N GLN A 734 -15.20 -2.10 11.14
CA GLN A 734 -15.66 -0.87 11.81
C GLN A 734 -14.57 -0.14 12.61
N ARG A 735 -13.40 -0.76 12.81
CA ARG A 735 -12.26 -0.15 13.48
C ARG A 735 -11.18 0.16 12.46
N ASN A 736 -11.46 1.20 11.68
CA ASN A 736 -10.82 1.55 10.42
C ASN A 736 -9.97 2.81 10.47
N ASP A 737 -9.76 3.40 11.65
CA ASP A 737 -8.93 4.60 11.82
C ASP A 737 -7.68 4.25 12.63
N GLY A 738 -6.52 4.31 11.96
CA GLY A 738 -5.22 4.02 12.58
C GLY A 738 -4.90 4.87 13.82
N THR A 739 -5.47 6.07 13.92
CA THR A 739 -5.28 6.96 15.09
C THR A 739 -6.06 6.52 16.32
N THR A 740 -7.06 5.63 16.14
CA THR A 740 -7.96 5.18 17.20
C THR A 740 -7.60 3.80 17.75
N CYS A 741 -6.67 3.07 17.13
CA CYS A 741 -6.24 1.75 17.61
C CYS A 741 -5.82 1.77 19.09
N SER A 742 -5.13 2.83 19.52
CA SER A 742 -4.68 3.00 20.91
C SER A 742 -5.81 3.19 21.93
N TRP A 743 -7.07 3.31 21.49
CA TRP A 743 -8.23 3.37 22.38
C TRP A 743 -8.54 2.01 23.00
N CYS A 744 -8.23 0.94 22.27
CA CYS A 744 -8.47 -0.44 22.69
C CYS A 744 -7.16 -1.22 22.88
N HIS A 745 -6.16 -0.93 22.06
CA HIS A 745 -4.82 -1.52 22.12
C HIS A 745 -3.91 -0.62 22.93
N THR A 746 -4.21 -0.55 24.23
CA THR A 746 -3.51 0.28 25.22
C THR A 746 -2.24 -0.40 25.73
N PRO A 747 -1.33 0.35 26.40
CA PRO A 747 -0.15 -0.23 27.03
C PRO A 747 -0.44 -1.33 28.06
N ASN A 748 -1.66 -1.40 28.60
CA ASN A 748 -2.05 -2.41 29.59
C ASN A 748 -2.67 -3.67 28.98
N ARG A 749 -2.63 -3.81 27.65
CA ARG A 749 -3.23 -4.96 26.97
C ARG A 749 -2.17 -5.94 26.50
N ALA A 750 -2.38 -7.21 26.82
CA ALA A 750 -1.52 -8.31 26.42
C ALA A 750 -2.36 -9.52 26.04
N SER A 751 -1.80 -10.41 25.22
CA SER A 751 -2.42 -11.68 24.85
C SER A 751 -1.35 -12.69 24.45
N SER A 752 -1.50 -13.94 24.90
CA SER A 752 -0.59 -15.04 24.54
C SER A 752 0.90 -14.76 24.83
N GLY A 753 1.18 -13.94 25.85
CA GLY A 753 2.53 -13.53 26.21
C GLY A 753 3.14 -12.46 25.28
N TRP A 754 2.34 -11.85 24.41
CA TRP A 754 2.71 -10.72 23.58
C TRP A 754 2.02 -9.45 24.08
N SER A 755 2.70 -8.31 23.93
CA SER A 755 2.04 -7.01 24.02
C SER A 755 1.02 -6.86 22.90
N ALA A 756 -0.21 -6.52 23.27
CA ALA A 756 -1.30 -6.24 22.35
C ALA A 756 -1.52 -4.72 22.20
N ASP A 757 -0.54 -3.90 22.59
CA ASP A 757 -0.52 -2.46 22.34
C ASP A 757 -0.30 -2.16 20.84
N SER A 758 -0.93 -1.07 20.37
CA SER A 758 -0.90 -0.64 18.97
C SER A 758 0.49 -0.42 18.40
N LEU A 759 1.40 0.17 19.16
CA LEU A 759 2.76 0.38 18.69
C LEU A 759 3.52 -0.94 18.52
N SER A 760 3.27 -1.91 19.40
CA SER A 760 3.97 -3.19 19.40
C SER A 760 3.61 -4.03 18.18
N PHE A 761 2.32 -4.28 17.96
CA PHE A 761 1.90 -5.16 16.88
C PHE A 761 2.03 -4.52 15.50
N VAL A 762 1.79 -3.20 15.36
CA VAL A 762 1.91 -2.54 14.05
C VAL A 762 3.35 -2.65 13.55
N HIS A 763 4.34 -2.39 14.42
CA HIS A 763 5.73 -2.60 14.03
C HIS A 763 6.06 -4.08 13.81
N ALA A 764 5.68 -4.97 14.72
CA ALA A 764 6.07 -6.38 14.62
C ALA A 764 5.49 -7.11 13.38
N ILE A 765 4.26 -6.78 12.97
CA ILE A 765 3.63 -7.34 11.76
C ILE A 765 4.37 -6.86 10.51
N HIS A 766 4.66 -5.57 10.40
CA HIS A 766 5.31 -5.02 9.20
C HIS A 766 6.82 -5.28 9.17
N ALA A 767 7.47 -5.49 10.31
CA ALA A 767 8.89 -5.83 10.41
C ALA A 767 9.18 -7.33 10.44
N SER A 768 8.19 -8.19 10.19
CA SER A 768 8.29 -9.65 10.22
C SER A 768 9.54 -10.22 9.52
N ALA A 769 9.91 -9.70 8.35
CA ALA A 769 11.08 -10.13 7.59
C ALA A 769 12.41 -9.70 8.22
N LYS A 770 12.40 -8.64 9.03
CA LYS A 770 13.57 -8.08 9.72
C LYS A 770 13.83 -8.74 11.08
N ARG A 771 12.77 -9.23 11.73
CA ARG A 771 12.81 -9.84 13.05
C ARG A 771 13.53 -11.19 13.04
N ASN A 772 14.32 -11.45 14.08
CA ASN A 772 14.92 -12.73 14.39
C ASN A 772 13.93 -13.67 15.12
N VAL A 773 13.03 -13.11 15.93
CA VAL A 773 11.99 -13.87 16.63
C VAL A 773 10.68 -13.75 15.84
N PRO A 774 10.16 -14.88 15.29
CA PRO A 774 8.89 -14.89 14.57
C PRO A 774 7.76 -14.27 15.41
N TYR A 775 7.09 -13.27 14.85
CA TYR A 775 5.91 -12.68 15.50
C TYR A 775 4.68 -13.57 15.25
N VAL A 776 4.38 -14.44 16.21
CA VAL A 776 3.32 -15.46 16.11
C VAL A 776 2.03 -15.07 16.83
N TRP A 777 1.87 -13.81 17.23
CA TRP A 777 0.63 -13.37 17.84
C TRP A 777 -0.57 -13.64 16.90
N HIS A 778 -1.65 -14.24 17.41
CA HIS A 778 -2.81 -14.70 16.62
C HIS A 778 -2.51 -15.75 15.53
N ALA A 779 -1.39 -16.49 15.62
CA ALA A 779 -1.14 -17.64 14.77
C ALA A 779 -2.27 -18.67 14.86
N VAL A 780 -2.79 -19.07 13.69
CA VAL A 780 -3.73 -20.20 13.54
C VAL A 780 -2.95 -21.50 13.37
N SER A 781 -1.80 -21.44 12.70
CA SER A 781 -0.87 -22.56 12.53
C SER A 781 0.58 -22.06 12.40
N ALA A 782 1.53 -22.99 12.26
CA ALA A 782 2.93 -22.66 12.00
C ALA A 782 3.14 -21.91 10.65
N ASP A 783 2.22 -22.10 9.70
CA ASP A 783 2.29 -21.50 8.37
C ASP A 783 1.31 -20.33 8.17
N ASP A 784 0.31 -20.19 9.03
CA ASP A 784 -0.66 -19.10 9.02
C ASP A 784 -0.51 -18.22 10.27
N ASN A 785 0.39 -17.22 10.15
CA ASN A 785 0.69 -16.26 11.21
C ASN A 785 1.44 -15.02 10.68
N PHE A 786 1.57 -14.00 11.53
CA PHE A 786 2.15 -12.72 11.17
C PHE A 786 3.66 -12.72 10.83
N SER A 787 4.42 -13.78 11.16
CA SER A 787 5.82 -13.88 10.75
C SER A 787 5.99 -14.08 9.23
N LYS A 788 4.91 -14.45 8.54
CA LYS A 788 4.89 -14.68 7.09
C LYS A 788 4.53 -13.43 6.28
N ILE A 789 4.01 -12.38 6.94
CA ILE A 789 3.70 -11.11 6.29
C ILE A 789 4.98 -10.51 5.69
N ARG A 790 4.87 -9.75 4.61
CA ARG A 790 5.98 -9.01 4.01
C ARG A 790 5.54 -7.58 3.78
N TYR A 791 6.37 -6.63 4.19
CA TYR A 791 6.08 -5.22 3.97
C TYR A 791 6.42 -4.83 2.53
N PRO A 792 5.48 -4.22 1.77
CA PRO A 792 5.70 -3.93 0.36
C PRO A 792 6.64 -2.75 0.13
N GLY A 793 6.74 -1.83 1.09
CA GLY A 793 7.53 -0.60 0.97
C GLY A 793 8.95 -0.71 1.48
N ILE A 794 9.55 0.45 1.71
CA ILE A 794 10.84 0.58 2.40
C ILE A 794 10.55 0.63 3.90
N LEU A 795 10.88 -0.43 4.63
CA LEU A 795 10.54 -0.57 6.05
C LEU A 795 11.13 0.56 6.90
N ALA A 796 12.33 1.01 6.54
CA ALA A 796 13.02 2.11 7.22
C ALA A 796 12.42 3.49 6.90
N ARG A 797 11.49 3.64 5.95
CA ARG A 797 10.89 4.94 5.64
C ARG A 797 9.78 5.25 6.65
N CYS A 798 10.16 5.75 7.84
CA CYS A 798 9.25 5.95 8.98
C CYS A 798 8.02 6.80 8.62
N GLU A 799 8.21 7.81 7.76
CA GLU A 799 7.14 8.69 7.30
C GLU A 799 6.13 7.99 6.38
N GLN A 800 6.31 6.73 5.99
CA GLN A 800 5.23 5.98 5.34
C GLN A 800 4.03 5.79 6.27
N CYS A 801 4.25 5.76 7.60
CA CYS A 801 3.19 5.65 8.61
C CYS A 801 3.12 6.87 9.55
N HIS A 802 4.28 7.45 9.88
CA HIS A 802 4.38 8.52 10.87
C HIS A 802 4.17 9.91 10.26
N VAL A 803 3.57 10.82 11.04
CA VAL A 803 3.62 12.25 10.72
C VAL A 803 5.04 12.78 10.95
N PRO A 804 5.51 13.78 10.17
CA PRO A 804 6.85 14.34 10.34
C PRO A 804 7.14 14.79 11.77
N GLY A 805 8.36 14.54 12.24
CA GLY A 805 8.82 14.94 13.58
C GLY A 805 8.28 14.08 14.74
N SER A 806 7.40 13.10 14.48
CA SER A 806 6.79 12.29 15.53
C SER A 806 7.59 11.05 15.93
N TYR A 807 8.38 10.50 15.01
CA TYR A 807 9.16 9.25 15.18
C TYR A 807 10.59 9.51 15.70
N ASP A 808 11.16 10.67 15.37
CA ASP A 808 12.46 11.17 15.81
C ASP A 808 12.36 12.15 17.00
N PHE A 809 11.12 12.41 17.45
CA PHE A 809 10.79 13.31 18.56
C PHE A 809 11.25 14.76 18.31
N ALA A 810 11.36 15.18 17.04
CA ALA A 810 11.71 16.56 16.70
C ALA A 810 10.55 17.54 16.95
N ASN A 811 9.30 17.08 16.90
CA ASN A 811 8.14 17.92 17.21
C ASN A 811 7.94 18.07 18.73
N SER A 812 7.42 19.22 19.17
CA SER A 812 7.36 19.59 20.59
C SER A 812 6.45 18.68 21.42
N ALA A 813 5.32 18.23 20.88
CA ALA A 813 4.39 17.35 21.59
C ALA A 813 5.00 15.97 21.87
N ASN A 814 5.76 15.43 20.91
CA ASN A 814 6.43 14.15 21.05
C ASN A 814 7.70 14.29 21.90
N ALA A 815 8.48 15.37 21.74
CA ALA A 815 9.60 15.68 22.63
C ALA A 815 9.15 15.75 24.10
N ASN A 816 8.04 16.44 24.39
CA ASN A 816 7.49 16.55 25.73
C ASN A 816 7.07 15.18 26.30
N ALA A 817 6.56 14.28 25.46
CA ALA A 817 6.16 12.93 25.87
C ALA A 817 7.32 12.12 26.46
N VAL A 818 8.56 12.42 26.06
CA VAL A 818 9.78 11.73 26.51
C VAL A 818 10.67 12.59 27.40
N GLY A 819 10.18 13.74 27.86
CA GLY A 819 10.94 14.66 28.72
C GLY A 819 12.05 15.43 28.01
N LEU A 820 12.09 15.44 26.68
CA LEU A 820 13.09 16.20 25.93
C LEU A 820 12.75 17.69 25.92
N GLY A 821 13.69 18.50 26.40
CA GLY A 821 13.53 19.96 26.48
C GLY A 821 12.58 20.43 27.59
N THR A 822 12.19 19.53 28.50
CA THR A 822 11.36 19.87 29.67
C THR A 822 12.20 19.94 30.93
N VAL A 823 11.72 20.68 31.93
CA VAL A 823 12.40 20.81 33.24
C VAL A 823 12.33 19.49 34.04
N ASP A 824 11.26 18.71 33.84
CA ASP A 824 11.05 17.45 34.56
C ASP A 824 11.93 16.30 34.04
N GLN A 825 12.30 16.29 32.74
CA GLN A 825 13.06 15.23 32.08
C GLN A 825 12.50 13.81 32.31
N ILE A 826 11.18 13.71 32.48
CA ILE A 826 10.47 12.45 32.74
C ILE A 826 9.85 11.93 31.44
N ASP A 827 10.04 10.63 31.16
CA ASP A 827 9.25 9.94 30.14
C ASP A 827 7.83 9.70 30.68
N LYS A 828 6.85 10.27 29.98
CA LYS A 828 5.43 10.24 30.38
C LYS A 828 4.67 9.10 29.70
N ARG A 829 5.34 8.32 28.85
CA ARG A 829 4.75 7.15 28.18
C ARG A 829 4.73 5.97 29.12
N GLN A 830 3.75 5.09 28.96
CA GLN A 830 3.55 3.97 29.87
C GLN A 830 4.36 2.74 29.47
N TYR A 831 4.68 1.89 30.44
CA TYR A 831 5.25 0.57 30.21
C TYR A 831 4.23 -0.35 29.53
N ARG A 832 4.68 -1.20 28.61
CA ARG A 832 3.79 -2.04 27.79
C ARG A 832 3.74 -3.42 28.43
N LEU A 833 2.54 -3.88 28.74
CA LEU A 833 2.27 -5.19 29.33
C LEU A 833 2.53 -6.29 28.30
N TRP A 834 3.25 -7.33 28.69
CA TRP A 834 3.47 -8.53 27.86
C TRP A 834 2.73 -9.74 28.41
N VAL A 835 2.62 -9.87 29.73
CA VAL A 835 1.84 -10.93 30.37
C VAL A 835 1.39 -10.55 31.78
N SER A 836 0.20 -11.03 32.14
CA SER A 836 -0.38 -11.06 33.48
C SER A 836 -1.10 -12.39 33.66
N GLY A 837 -1.33 -12.81 34.91
CA GLY A 837 -1.94 -14.08 35.26
C GLY A 837 -1.05 -15.25 34.84
N THR A 838 -1.66 -16.40 34.55
CA THR A 838 -0.94 -17.62 34.18
C THR A 838 -1.23 -18.03 32.75
N ILE A 839 -0.19 -18.28 31.96
CA ILE A 839 -0.31 -19.00 30.68
C ILE A 839 -0.18 -20.48 30.98
N ALA A 840 -1.32 -21.17 31.09
CA ALA A 840 -1.39 -22.56 31.55
C ALA A 840 -0.73 -23.56 30.60
N ALA A 841 -0.79 -23.32 29.28
CA ALA A 841 -0.21 -24.17 28.26
C ALA A 841 0.29 -23.35 27.07
N ALA A 842 1.33 -23.86 26.40
CA ALA A 842 1.82 -23.28 25.16
C ALA A 842 0.85 -23.57 24.00
N THR A 843 0.73 -22.61 23.10
CA THR A 843 0.00 -22.69 21.83
C THR A 843 0.92 -22.22 20.70
N VAL A 844 0.52 -22.41 19.45
CA VAL A 844 1.24 -21.84 18.29
C VAL A 844 1.35 -20.31 18.34
N SER A 845 0.48 -19.64 19.11
CA SER A 845 0.49 -18.19 19.32
C SER A 845 1.33 -17.72 20.50
N THR A 846 1.86 -18.64 21.32
CA THR A 846 2.52 -18.28 22.58
C THR A 846 3.90 -17.68 22.32
N SER A 847 4.15 -16.51 22.92
CA SER A 847 5.44 -15.82 22.92
C SER A 847 6.56 -16.68 23.53
N PRO A 848 7.81 -16.58 23.02
CA PRO A 848 8.95 -17.25 23.64
C PRO A 848 9.49 -16.53 24.88
N TYR A 849 8.96 -15.36 25.24
CA TYR A 849 9.46 -14.53 26.35
C TYR A 849 8.76 -14.81 27.68
N VAL A 850 7.86 -15.79 27.73
CA VAL A 850 7.09 -16.16 28.93
C VAL A 850 7.38 -17.59 29.35
N THR A 851 7.29 -17.86 30.64
CA THR A 851 7.42 -19.19 31.25
C THR A 851 6.03 -19.79 31.42
N ILE A 852 5.80 -20.97 30.81
CA ILE A 852 4.53 -21.68 30.93
C ILE A 852 4.31 -22.12 32.39
N GLY A 853 3.09 -21.92 32.89
CA GLY A 853 2.69 -22.26 34.25
C GLY A 853 3.13 -21.26 35.32
N GLN A 854 3.96 -20.27 35.00
CA GLN A 854 4.28 -19.18 35.92
C GLN A 854 3.07 -18.26 36.10
N ASP A 855 2.73 -17.94 37.36
CA ASP A 855 1.76 -16.90 37.69
C ASP A 855 2.45 -15.53 37.75
N TYR A 856 2.05 -14.64 36.84
CA TYR A 856 2.53 -13.27 36.78
C TYR A 856 1.67 -12.29 37.58
N GLY A 857 0.62 -12.76 38.26
CA GLY A 857 -0.29 -11.95 39.06
C GLY A 857 -1.30 -11.17 38.23
N ALA A 858 -2.28 -10.54 38.90
CA ALA A 858 -3.30 -9.73 38.22
C ALA A 858 -2.69 -8.56 37.42
N ASN A 859 -3.45 -7.99 36.47
CA ASN A 859 -2.98 -6.84 35.71
C ASN A 859 -2.57 -5.68 36.65
N GLY A 860 -1.33 -5.22 36.52
CA GLY A 860 -0.75 -4.18 37.37
C GLY A 860 0.13 -4.69 38.52
N ALA A 861 0.23 -6.00 38.75
CA ALA A 861 1.12 -6.52 39.79
C ALA A 861 2.61 -6.32 39.42
N GLY A 862 3.47 -6.27 40.44
CA GLY A 862 4.91 -6.08 40.27
C GLY A 862 5.60 -7.23 39.52
N THR A 863 4.99 -8.41 39.52
CA THR A 863 5.44 -9.62 38.83
C THR A 863 5.12 -9.64 37.34
N ASN A 864 4.20 -8.80 36.86
CA ASN A 864 3.84 -8.72 35.44
C ASN A 864 5.07 -8.43 34.60
N LEU A 865 5.24 -9.12 33.46
CA LEU A 865 6.32 -8.74 32.55
C LEU A 865 5.88 -7.53 31.73
N VAL A 866 6.76 -6.53 31.70
CA VAL A 866 6.58 -5.31 30.93
C VAL A 866 7.83 -4.97 30.14
N THR A 867 7.65 -4.13 29.13
CA THR A 867 8.75 -3.52 28.38
C THR A 867 8.67 -2.00 28.48
N SER A 868 9.82 -1.36 28.67
CA SER A 868 9.94 0.10 28.77
C SER A 868 9.58 0.82 27.45
N PRO A 869 9.17 2.10 27.50
CA PRO A 869 8.50 2.73 26.38
C PRO A 869 9.33 2.86 25.11
N THR A 870 10.60 3.24 25.17
CA THR A 870 11.48 3.37 23.99
C THR A 870 11.92 2.02 23.48
N ALA A 871 12.34 1.12 24.38
CA ALA A 871 12.78 -0.22 24.03
C ALA A 871 11.67 -1.01 23.32
N THR A 872 10.40 -0.82 23.69
CA THR A 872 9.25 -1.42 22.98
C THR A 872 9.25 -1.02 21.50
N VAL A 873 9.51 0.25 21.19
CA VAL A 873 9.51 0.75 19.81
C VAL A 873 10.57 0.03 18.99
N CYS A 874 11.79 -0.03 19.52
CA CYS A 874 12.94 -0.56 18.82
C CYS A 874 12.88 -2.08 18.69
N VAL A 875 12.55 -2.80 19.77
CA VAL A 875 12.54 -4.28 19.79
C VAL A 875 11.41 -4.89 18.98
N SER A 876 10.40 -4.09 18.62
CA SER A 876 9.35 -4.54 17.71
C SER A 876 9.88 -4.82 16.30
N CYS A 877 11.03 -4.25 15.92
CA CYS A 877 11.74 -4.51 14.66
C CYS A 877 13.15 -5.10 14.86
N HIS A 878 13.85 -4.68 15.92
CA HIS A 878 15.25 -5.02 16.21
C HIS A 878 15.35 -5.92 17.45
N ASP A 879 15.13 -7.22 17.27
CA ASP A 879 15.08 -8.22 18.34
C ASP A 879 16.27 -9.20 18.33
N SER A 880 17.35 -8.86 17.62
CA SER A 880 18.59 -9.65 17.68
C SER A 880 19.20 -9.60 19.08
N ASN A 881 19.98 -10.63 19.44
CA ASN A 881 20.64 -10.70 20.75
C ASN A 881 21.51 -9.46 21.03
N LEU A 882 22.20 -8.94 20.02
CA LEU A 882 23.01 -7.73 20.13
C LEU A 882 22.15 -6.49 20.39
N ALA A 883 21.04 -6.33 19.65
CA ALA A 883 20.12 -5.21 19.84
C ALA A 883 19.46 -5.24 21.23
N VAL A 884 19.01 -6.40 21.67
CA VAL A 884 18.43 -6.63 23.01
C VAL A 884 19.45 -6.31 24.11
N SER A 885 20.70 -6.76 23.96
CA SER A 885 21.79 -6.44 24.90
C SER A 885 22.07 -4.93 24.96
N HIS A 886 22.20 -4.29 23.79
CA HIS A 886 22.41 -2.84 23.69
C HIS A 886 21.28 -2.05 24.37
N MET A 887 20.02 -2.41 24.14
CA MET A 887 18.89 -1.75 24.79
C MET A 887 18.95 -1.87 26.32
N ARG A 888 19.27 -3.07 26.85
CA ARG A 888 19.42 -3.29 28.29
C ARG A 888 20.57 -2.49 28.90
N LEU A 889 21.72 -2.43 28.21
CA LEU A 889 22.87 -1.63 28.65
C LEU A 889 22.55 -0.13 28.76
N ASN A 890 21.58 0.36 27.98
CA ASN A 890 21.15 1.76 27.98
C ASN A 890 19.84 1.97 28.78
N GLY A 891 19.56 1.10 29.76
CA GLY A 891 18.44 1.24 30.69
C GLY A 891 17.09 0.75 30.17
N GLY A 892 17.03 0.14 28.98
CA GLY A 892 15.84 -0.48 28.43
C GLY A 892 15.45 -1.75 29.21
N SER A 893 14.27 -1.76 29.79
CA SER A 893 13.64 -2.96 30.35
C SER A 893 12.90 -3.72 29.24
N LEU A 894 13.22 -4.99 29.04
CA LEU A 894 12.62 -5.87 28.02
C LEU A 894 12.07 -7.12 28.71
N TRP A 895 10.75 -7.32 28.66
CA TRP A 895 10.02 -8.44 29.29
C TRP A 895 10.50 -8.73 30.72
N ALA A 896 10.62 -7.67 31.51
CA ALA A 896 11.10 -7.69 32.89
C ALA A 896 9.93 -7.52 33.88
N PRO A 897 10.04 -8.02 35.13
CA PRO A 897 9.05 -7.75 36.16
C PRO A 897 8.80 -6.24 36.31
N ARG A 898 7.53 -5.84 36.36
CA ARG A 898 7.10 -4.43 36.47
C ARG A 898 7.79 -3.72 37.64
N SER A 899 7.95 -4.37 38.79
CA SER A 899 8.62 -3.79 39.95
C SER A 899 10.07 -3.40 39.69
N THR A 900 10.79 -4.16 38.86
CA THR A 900 12.16 -3.84 38.45
C THR A 900 12.17 -2.81 37.31
N ALA A 901 11.26 -2.97 36.34
CA ALA A 901 11.26 -2.16 35.13
C ALA A 901 10.99 -0.67 35.40
N ILE A 902 10.06 -0.36 36.30
CA ILE A 902 9.71 1.03 36.67
C ILE A 902 10.82 1.74 37.45
N ALA A 903 11.77 1.00 38.01
CA ALA A 903 12.93 1.55 38.73
C ALA A 903 14.13 1.82 37.79
N THR A 904 14.03 1.46 36.51
CA THR A 904 15.10 1.65 35.52
C THR A 904 14.72 2.74 34.53
N GLN A 905 15.64 3.67 34.27
CA GLN A 905 15.45 4.78 33.34
C GLN A 905 16.20 4.55 32.03
N GLU A 906 15.53 4.78 30.90
CA GLU A 906 16.13 4.69 29.57
C GLU A 906 17.04 5.90 29.28
N GLN A 907 18.16 5.66 28.59
CA GLN A 907 19.10 6.71 28.15
C GLN A 907 19.16 6.87 26.61
N CYS A 908 18.20 6.28 25.90
CA CYS A 908 18.20 6.18 24.43
C CYS A 908 18.36 7.54 23.72
N PHE A 909 17.71 8.58 24.24
CA PHE A 909 17.66 9.90 23.59
C PHE A 909 18.93 10.74 23.72
N VAL A 910 19.92 10.28 24.48
CA VAL A 910 21.28 10.86 24.43
C VAL A 910 21.87 10.72 23.02
N CYS A 911 21.61 9.59 22.37
CA CYS A 911 22.17 9.25 21.06
C CYS A 911 21.14 9.29 19.93
N HIS A 912 19.87 8.99 20.21
CA HIS A 912 18.85 8.76 19.18
C HIS A 912 17.82 9.88 19.02
N ALA A 913 17.85 10.94 19.84
CA ALA A 913 16.98 12.09 19.60
C ALA A 913 17.36 12.84 18.31
N SER A 914 16.42 13.62 17.78
CA SER A 914 16.66 14.52 16.65
C SER A 914 17.95 15.33 16.81
N GLY A 915 18.81 15.31 15.78
CA GLY A 915 20.08 16.03 15.76
C GLY A 915 21.20 15.45 16.62
N LYS A 916 21.02 14.25 17.21
CA LYS A 916 22.08 13.52 17.93
C LYS A 916 22.87 12.59 17.00
N LEU A 917 23.92 11.99 17.54
CA LEU A 917 24.90 11.16 16.80
C LEU A 917 24.25 10.08 15.94
N ALA A 918 23.22 9.42 16.46
CA ALA A 918 22.49 8.34 15.82
C ALA A 918 20.99 8.64 15.79
N ASP A 919 20.64 9.89 15.48
CA ASP A 919 19.25 10.34 15.24
C ASP A 919 18.48 9.32 14.38
N VAL A 920 17.30 8.91 14.85
CA VAL A 920 16.39 7.98 14.16
C VAL A 920 16.20 8.36 12.69
N LYS A 921 16.02 9.65 12.39
CA LYS A 921 15.82 10.15 11.02
C LYS A 921 17.05 10.01 10.13
N THR A 922 18.25 10.05 10.72
CA THR A 922 19.50 9.94 9.97
C THR A 922 19.88 8.49 9.71
N VAL A 923 19.62 7.59 10.66
CA VAL A 923 19.97 6.17 10.55
C VAL A 923 18.95 5.31 9.81
N HIS A 924 17.78 5.87 9.49
CA HIS A 924 16.74 5.22 8.67
C HIS A 924 16.59 5.90 7.30
N ALA A 925 16.12 5.14 6.31
CA ALA A 925 16.00 5.58 4.93
C ALA A 925 15.10 6.82 4.80
N ARG A 926 15.58 7.83 4.06
CA ARG A 926 14.84 9.05 3.70
C ARG A 926 13.89 8.79 2.54
#